data_AF-A0A7C7G7J3-F1
#
_entry.id   AF-A0A7C7G7J3-F1
#
_cell.length_a   1.000
_cell.length_b   1.000
_cell.length_c   1.000
_cell.angle_alpha   90.00
_cell.angle_beta   90.00
_cell.angle_gamma   90.00
#
_symmetry.space_group_name_H-M   'P 1'
#
loop_
_entity.id
_entity.type
_entity.pdbx_description
1 polymer ?
#
loop_
_entity_poly.entity_id
_entity_poly.type
_entity_poly.pdbx_seq_one_letter_code
_entity_poly.pdbx_strand_id
1 'polypeptide(L)'
;MERLGFLFILLCGTLETAFSQSVGLNNPTPDASSILDLTATDRGLLVPRMTTTQRTTSIASPATGLLVYDTDLEAFYFHDGTDWKAVGSASADGNGIYDGSGSLVGATVVTQGANTLEFTSTVTDGFSVDGQTFSVDAAKNRVGIGTNSPETTLDVAGIIKSGQDGVDGEIQLYSEQGAPDFLYIISPNAAATQDVSLVLPPDEGNASEFLQTDGSGNLIWAAPAAATNAFATAANVTSNSPGDFTNDDFVFGSPFLDDDTDPNHDNRMLFDKSKGAFRAGGVTTTLWNDANRGNFSFAGGFNNTATGTYSTAFGTISDVNGSNAFGAGDNIYISSAGTAAFGFGWNNTATGIAAGVFGMNASAGGNRSFAMGEYVETTVNNAFALGKGVSNAARISNNITNSMMIGFNSDISTLYIGTASGAGTIGRVGVGTTSPSTTLEVQHNSASTTPLLELEQANATGDASMLIQNTTQAFTLGIDDDDSDKFKISDNTSLGTNDRLTIDGSGNVGIGTASPTTALDVEFALGANAGIDINNADPGTFDPRLRFQIDGTSVWAMGADDSDADKFKIATGGNIGAGAVITIDGSNSFVGIGTTSPATTLDVAGTAQMTGFKLTTAPTTGYILSSDAAGVGTWADPATLPGGNWTKSGNFVYNTADSIGVGTSTPEKKLEVDGDIKQRNTQNHTMTRTMPTVVSDYVEIGNIVFASTSGGAYGGNLWVSVSMGYSWPVLKSYIIPIAYNQTGSAWHTAIPNSVSHYANQTNADFDLEIMVSSATAFFRLRRTAGASALNAFVTIRHDGGTADVFNSTEATGTASAPTQQFTGTAITTVGVGNSSSNVGIGALTPSANLHV
;
A
#
# COMPACT_ATOMS: atom_id res chain seq x y z
N MET A 1 70.74 -204.26 25.41
CA MET A 1 71.64 -205.29 24.84
C MET A 1 72.12 -204.71 23.51
N GLU A 2 73.40 -204.36 23.35
CA GLU A 2 74.50 -205.25 22.92
C GLU A 2 74.23 -205.84 21.51
N ARG A 3 75.15 -205.88 20.52
CA ARG A 3 76.64 -205.77 20.54
C ARG A 3 77.26 -205.56 19.12
N LEU A 4 78.49 -205.02 19.04
CA LEU A 4 79.65 -205.36 18.14
C LEU A 4 79.64 -205.20 16.58
N GLY A 5 80.75 -204.68 15.98
CA GLY A 5 81.42 -205.31 14.80
C GLY A 5 81.99 -204.52 13.57
N PHE A 6 83.30 -204.18 13.58
CA PHE A 6 84.32 -204.20 12.46
C PHE A 6 84.44 -203.20 11.24
N LEU A 7 85.69 -202.68 11.03
CA LEU A 7 86.46 -202.27 9.79
C LEU A 7 85.94 -201.12 8.84
N PHE A 8 86.74 -200.31 8.08
CA PHE A 8 88.20 -200.16 7.80
C PHE A 8 88.58 -198.74 7.24
N ILE A 9 89.83 -198.28 7.48
CA ILE A 9 90.78 -197.50 6.61
C ILE A 9 90.56 -196.00 6.14
N LEU A 10 91.65 -195.20 6.33
CA LEU A 10 92.14 -194.00 5.58
C LEU A 10 91.27 -192.72 5.41
N LEU A 11 91.78 -191.51 5.12
CA LEU A 11 93.14 -190.94 4.90
C LEU A 11 93.15 -189.41 5.21
N CYS A 12 94.28 -188.88 5.70
CA CYS A 12 94.85 -187.51 5.59
C CYS A 12 93.97 -186.25 5.33
N GLY A 13 94.27 -185.16 6.07
CA GLY A 13 94.47 -183.83 5.44
C GLY A 13 93.65 -182.62 5.91
N THR A 14 94.24 -181.80 6.80
CA THR A 14 94.27 -180.30 6.79
C THR A 14 92.99 -179.42 6.63
N LEU A 15 92.82 -178.50 7.62
CA LEU A 15 92.19 -177.14 7.58
C LEU A 15 90.63 -176.95 7.52
N GLU A 16 90.10 -176.29 8.58
CA GLU A 16 89.00 -175.29 8.72
C GLU A 16 87.48 -175.48 8.32
N THR A 17 86.58 -175.13 9.27
CA THR A 17 85.18 -174.56 9.20
C THR A 17 83.84 -175.37 8.96
N ALA A 18 82.95 -175.35 9.99
CA ALA A 18 81.51 -174.88 10.05
C ALA A 18 80.18 -175.67 9.65
N PHE A 19 79.21 -175.74 10.63
CA PHE A 19 77.69 -175.79 10.66
C PHE A 19 76.82 -176.87 9.90
N SER A 20 75.52 -177.20 10.17
CA SER A 20 74.34 -176.54 10.87
C SER A 20 73.25 -177.52 11.46
N GLN A 21 72.08 -177.02 11.95
CA GLN A 21 71.16 -177.59 13.00
C GLN A 21 69.61 -177.43 12.77
N SER A 22 68.76 -177.90 13.72
CA SER A 22 67.26 -177.83 13.76
C SER A 22 66.62 -176.43 13.96
N VAL A 23 65.29 -176.31 13.82
CA VAL A 23 64.54 -175.03 13.96
C VAL A 23 63.66 -174.97 15.22
N GLY A 24 63.94 -174.03 16.11
CA GLY A 24 63.00 -173.55 17.13
C GLY A 24 63.06 -172.03 17.25
N LEU A 25 61.96 -171.40 17.64
CA LEU A 25 61.86 -169.95 17.80
C LEU A 25 61.69 -169.61 19.29
N ASN A 26 62.65 -168.86 19.82
CA ASN A 26 62.87 -168.61 21.26
C ASN A 26 63.15 -169.85 22.14
N ASN A 27 63.17 -171.08 21.60
CA ASN A 27 63.78 -172.23 22.28
C ASN A 27 65.19 -172.50 21.69
N PRO A 28 66.29 -172.27 22.44
CA PRO A 28 67.65 -172.55 21.99
C PRO A 28 68.02 -174.04 22.01
N THR A 29 67.20 -174.89 22.64
CA THR A 29 67.27 -176.35 22.59
C THR A 29 65.92 -176.90 22.15
N PRO A 30 65.54 -176.77 20.86
CA PRO A 30 64.27 -177.26 20.34
C PRO A 30 64.12 -178.75 20.66
N ASP A 31 62.95 -179.18 21.14
CA ASP A 31 62.76 -180.59 21.51
C ASP A 31 62.97 -181.50 20.28
N ALA A 32 63.73 -182.58 20.46
CA ALA A 32 64.11 -183.49 19.37
C ALA A 32 62.93 -184.23 18.72
N SER A 33 61.75 -184.23 19.34
CA SER A 33 60.48 -184.72 18.77
C SER A 33 59.71 -183.67 17.97
N SER A 34 60.09 -182.40 18.05
CA SER A 34 59.40 -181.28 17.40
C SER A 34 59.95 -180.96 16.01
N ILE A 35 59.05 -180.66 15.07
CA ILE A 35 59.39 -180.02 13.78
C ILE A 35 59.34 -178.49 13.88
N LEU A 36 58.57 -177.97 14.83
CA LEU A 36 58.47 -176.54 15.15
C LEU A 36 58.14 -176.39 16.64
N ASP A 37 59.02 -175.72 17.37
CA ASP A 37 58.85 -175.35 18.78
C ASP A 37 58.87 -173.82 18.92
N LEU A 38 57.92 -173.27 19.67
CA LEU A 38 57.63 -171.84 19.80
C LEU A 38 57.51 -171.48 21.29
N THR A 39 58.38 -170.62 21.80
CA THR A 39 58.33 -170.18 23.22
C THR A 39 58.21 -168.66 23.34
N ALA A 40 57.07 -168.14 23.77
CA ALA A 40 56.92 -166.70 24.03
C ALA A 40 55.95 -166.43 25.18
N THR A 41 56.26 -165.40 25.99
CA THR A 41 55.39 -164.91 27.07
C THR A 41 54.54 -163.71 26.65
N ASP A 42 54.80 -163.14 25.47
CA ASP A 42 54.27 -161.87 24.96
C ASP A 42 53.80 -161.94 23.48
N ARG A 43 53.84 -163.12 22.85
CA ARG A 43 53.51 -163.35 21.43
C ARG A 43 52.78 -164.67 21.23
N GLY A 44 52.08 -164.83 20.09
CA GLY A 44 51.30 -166.02 19.77
C GLY A 44 51.33 -166.40 18.27
N LEU A 45 50.63 -167.48 17.92
CA LEU A 45 50.54 -168.01 16.55
C LEU A 45 49.39 -167.34 15.77
N LEU A 46 49.72 -166.76 14.61
CA LEU A 46 48.71 -166.29 13.65
C LEU A 46 48.43 -167.38 12.61
N VAL A 47 47.24 -167.97 12.65
CA VAL A 47 46.79 -169.02 11.70
C VAL A 47 46.35 -168.43 10.35
N PRO A 48 46.22 -169.23 9.28
CA PRO A 48 45.71 -168.75 8.00
C PRO A 48 44.34 -168.07 8.14
N ARG A 49 44.23 -166.87 7.56
CA ARG A 49 43.02 -166.04 7.56
C ARG A 49 42.50 -165.94 6.14
N MET A 50 41.21 -166.16 5.93
CA MET A 50 40.61 -166.26 4.60
C MET A 50 39.11 -165.96 4.61
N THR A 51 38.55 -165.65 3.45
CA THR A 51 37.11 -165.39 3.30
C THR A 51 36.28 -166.67 3.45
N THR A 52 34.98 -166.56 3.72
CA THR A 52 34.05 -167.70 3.82
C THR A 52 34.04 -168.50 2.52
N THR A 53 34.10 -167.82 1.37
CA THR A 53 34.23 -168.47 0.06
C THR A 53 35.55 -169.24 -0.05
N GLN A 54 36.69 -168.66 0.34
CA GLN A 54 37.98 -169.36 0.30
C GLN A 54 38.00 -170.59 1.21
N ARG A 55 37.49 -170.45 2.43
CA ARG A 55 37.35 -171.55 3.41
C ARG A 55 36.55 -172.72 2.85
N THR A 56 35.41 -172.43 2.21
CA THR A 56 34.44 -173.44 1.77
C THR A 56 34.69 -174.01 0.38
N THR A 57 35.30 -173.24 -0.55
CA THR A 57 35.47 -173.68 -1.95
C THR A 57 36.92 -173.79 -2.42
N SER A 58 37.87 -173.07 -1.80
CA SER A 58 39.28 -173.08 -2.25
C SER A 58 40.14 -174.14 -1.56
N ILE A 59 39.70 -174.68 -0.42
CA ILE A 59 40.37 -175.79 0.26
C ILE A 59 39.80 -177.11 -0.27
N ALA A 60 40.44 -177.68 -1.30
CA ALA A 60 40.09 -179.01 -1.79
C ALA A 60 40.46 -180.10 -0.76
N SER A 61 39.49 -180.92 -0.36
CA SER A 61 39.63 -181.98 0.65
C SER A 61 40.31 -181.50 1.96
N PRO A 62 39.67 -180.61 2.75
CA PRO A 62 40.27 -180.06 3.96
C PRO A 62 40.56 -181.17 4.98
N ALA A 63 41.80 -181.22 5.47
CA ALA A 63 42.19 -182.18 6.50
C ALA A 63 41.36 -181.99 7.78
N THR A 64 40.96 -183.09 8.42
CA THR A 64 40.37 -183.07 9.76
C THR A 64 41.31 -182.34 10.73
N GLY A 65 40.77 -181.35 11.45
CA GLY A 65 41.54 -180.51 12.37
C GLY A 65 42.19 -179.28 11.73
N LEU A 66 41.98 -179.02 10.43
CA LEU A 66 42.45 -177.78 9.80
C LEU A 66 41.73 -176.57 10.41
N LEU A 67 42.51 -175.62 10.95
CA LEU A 67 42.03 -174.43 11.65
C LEU A 67 42.32 -173.16 10.84
N VAL A 68 41.32 -172.31 10.67
CA VAL A 68 41.42 -171.02 9.98
C VAL A 68 40.64 -169.94 10.74
N TYR A 69 40.93 -168.68 10.45
CA TYR A 69 40.08 -167.56 10.84
C TYR A 69 39.32 -167.04 9.62
N ASP A 70 38.00 -167.01 9.72
CA ASP A 70 37.15 -166.48 8.67
C ASP A 70 37.09 -164.95 8.76
N THR A 71 37.53 -164.27 7.70
CA THR A 71 37.60 -162.81 7.67
C THR A 71 36.29 -162.15 7.27
N ASP A 72 35.32 -162.88 6.69
CA ASP A 72 34.03 -162.32 6.32
C ASP A 72 33.06 -162.33 7.51
N LEU A 73 33.19 -163.37 8.35
CA LEU A 73 32.37 -163.58 9.55
C LEU A 73 33.10 -163.20 10.85
N GLU A 74 34.33 -162.69 10.74
CA GLU A 74 35.23 -162.28 11.84
C GLU A 74 35.36 -163.32 12.98
N ALA A 75 35.36 -164.60 12.64
CA ALA A 75 35.27 -165.71 13.60
C ALA A 75 36.22 -166.88 13.27
N PHE A 76 36.63 -167.63 14.29
CA PHE A 76 37.42 -168.85 14.11
C PHE A 76 36.56 -170.02 13.61
N TYR A 77 37.13 -170.83 12.72
CA TYR A 77 36.50 -172.03 12.18
C TYR A 77 37.50 -173.19 12.06
N PHE A 78 37.06 -174.41 12.36
CA PHE A 78 37.82 -175.64 12.09
C PHE A 78 37.01 -176.61 11.22
N HIS A 79 37.69 -177.47 10.47
CA HIS A 79 37.08 -178.54 9.69
C HIS A 79 37.11 -179.86 10.47
N ASP A 80 35.95 -180.47 10.70
CA ASP A 80 35.83 -181.73 11.46
C ASP A 80 36.15 -183.00 10.64
N GLY A 81 36.42 -182.83 9.34
CA GLY A 81 36.55 -183.90 8.35
C GLY A 81 35.35 -184.00 7.41
N THR A 82 34.24 -183.33 7.75
CA THR A 82 33.02 -183.25 6.93
C THR A 82 32.57 -181.81 6.65
N ASP A 83 32.71 -180.88 7.61
CA ASP A 83 32.21 -179.50 7.48
C ASP A 83 32.95 -178.50 8.39
N TRP A 84 32.71 -177.20 8.20
CA TRP A 84 33.30 -176.08 8.95
C TRP A 84 32.38 -175.56 10.07
N LYS A 85 32.86 -175.44 11.32
CA LYS A 85 32.05 -175.01 12.49
C LYS A 85 32.54 -173.71 13.16
N ALA A 86 31.58 -172.87 13.60
CA ALA A 86 31.76 -171.52 14.17
C ALA A 86 31.82 -171.47 15.72
N VAL A 87 32.11 -170.30 16.31
CA VAL A 87 32.32 -170.14 17.77
C VAL A 87 31.57 -168.91 18.39
N GLY A 88 30.24 -169.01 18.64
CA GLY A 88 29.43 -168.25 19.65
C GLY A 88 28.34 -167.20 19.21
N SER A 89 27.08 -167.23 19.75
CA SER A 89 26.02 -166.13 19.70
C SER A 89 24.59 -166.47 20.29
N ALA A 90 23.79 -165.50 20.84
CA ALA A 90 22.27 -165.47 21.04
C ALA A 90 21.68 -164.18 21.77
N SER A 91 20.33 -163.92 21.80
CA SER A 91 19.67 -162.57 22.05
C SER A 91 18.21 -162.48 22.68
N ALA A 92 17.92 -161.39 23.44
CA ALA A 92 16.70 -160.48 23.61
C ALA A 92 15.26 -160.85 24.12
N ASP A 93 14.60 -159.81 24.70
CA ASP A 93 13.20 -159.61 25.19
C ASP A 93 12.81 -158.08 25.08
N GLY A 94 11.57 -157.55 25.19
CA GLY A 94 10.24 -158.20 25.30
C GLY A 94 8.95 -157.40 25.71
N ASN A 95 8.87 -156.05 25.86
CA ASN A 95 7.67 -155.36 26.47
C ASN A 95 7.40 -153.87 26.02
N GLY A 96 6.52 -153.59 25.03
CA GLY A 96 6.26 -152.22 24.52
C GLY A 96 4.86 -151.95 23.97
N ILE A 97 4.55 -150.69 23.59
CA ILE A 97 3.21 -150.22 23.10
C ILE A 97 2.75 -150.94 21.81
N TYR A 98 3.69 -151.57 21.09
CA TYR A 98 3.41 -152.42 19.93
C TYR A 98 3.76 -153.87 20.27
N ASP A 99 2.76 -154.68 20.58
CA ASP A 99 2.87 -156.14 20.78
C ASP A 99 2.92 -156.92 19.44
N GLY A 100 3.47 -156.30 18.40
CA GLY A 100 3.48 -156.81 17.03
C GLY A 100 2.11 -156.84 16.32
N SER A 101 0.99 -156.61 17.02
CA SER A 101 -0.37 -156.69 16.44
C SER A 101 -0.92 -155.35 15.93
N GLY A 102 -0.42 -154.23 16.46
CA GLY A 102 -0.71 -152.88 15.98
C GLY A 102 -2.12 -152.34 16.27
N SER A 103 -2.93 -153.02 17.10
CA SER A 103 -4.30 -152.61 17.40
C SER A 103 -4.56 -152.50 18.91
N LEU A 104 -5.08 -151.35 19.36
CA LEU A 104 -5.41 -151.14 20.78
C LEU A 104 -6.75 -151.83 21.10
N VAL A 105 -6.71 -152.82 22.02
CA VAL A 105 -7.88 -153.62 22.42
C VAL A 105 -8.82 -152.88 23.40
N GLY A 106 -8.47 -151.65 23.79
CA GLY A 106 -9.25 -150.79 24.67
C GLY A 106 -8.56 -149.45 24.88
N ALA A 107 -9.18 -148.55 25.64
CA ALA A 107 -8.58 -147.25 25.96
C ALA A 107 -7.31 -147.42 26.82
N THR A 108 -6.15 -147.13 26.24
CA THR A 108 -4.85 -147.20 26.92
C THR A 108 -4.47 -145.82 27.45
N VAL A 109 -4.32 -145.69 28.77
CA VAL A 109 -3.81 -144.46 29.40
C VAL A 109 -2.29 -144.54 29.50
N VAL A 110 -1.58 -143.71 28.73
CA VAL A 110 -0.10 -143.60 28.82
C VAL A 110 0.27 -142.59 29.91
N THR A 111 0.62 -143.09 31.10
CA THR A 111 1.07 -142.26 32.23
C THR A 111 2.57 -141.98 32.12
N GLN A 112 2.94 -140.81 31.59
CA GLN A 112 4.35 -140.47 31.27
C GLN A 112 5.15 -139.99 32.50
N GLY A 113 4.49 -139.42 33.51
CA GLY A 113 5.13 -138.84 34.70
C GLY A 113 5.93 -137.59 34.35
N ALA A 114 7.25 -137.62 34.62
CA ALA A 114 8.19 -136.55 34.23
C ALA A 114 8.89 -136.81 32.88
N ASN A 115 8.56 -137.91 32.20
CA ASN A 115 9.13 -138.26 30.89
C ASN A 115 8.24 -137.74 29.75
N THR A 116 8.77 -137.72 28.53
CA THR A 116 8.03 -137.42 27.31
C THR A 116 7.80 -138.66 26.48
N LEU A 117 6.56 -138.85 25.99
CA LEU A 117 6.23 -139.78 24.91
C LEU A 117 6.62 -139.12 23.58
N GLU A 118 7.79 -139.47 23.06
CA GLU A 118 8.31 -138.92 21.81
C GLU A 118 7.88 -139.79 20.60
N PHE A 119 7.40 -139.13 19.54
CA PHE A 119 7.16 -139.74 18.23
C PHE A 119 8.18 -139.19 17.23
N THR A 120 9.38 -139.79 17.18
CA THR A 120 10.43 -139.36 16.26
C THR A 120 10.15 -139.87 14.84
N SER A 121 9.98 -138.96 13.88
CA SER A 121 9.78 -139.27 12.45
C SER A 121 10.69 -138.38 11.59
N THR A 122 11.05 -138.87 10.40
CA THR A 122 11.77 -138.11 9.36
C THR A 122 11.00 -138.05 8.02
N VAL A 123 9.72 -138.44 8.03
CA VAL A 123 8.86 -138.50 6.83
C VAL A 123 7.65 -137.57 6.93
N THR A 124 7.11 -137.18 5.77
CA THR A 124 5.80 -136.52 5.64
C THR A 124 4.71 -137.40 6.28
N ASP A 125 3.74 -136.79 6.98
CA ASP A 125 2.62 -137.49 7.63
C ASP A 125 3.04 -138.58 8.65
N GLY A 126 4.27 -138.51 9.17
CA GLY A 126 4.84 -139.55 10.04
C GLY A 126 4.33 -139.55 11.48
N PHE A 127 3.58 -138.52 11.88
CA PHE A 127 2.61 -138.62 12.96
C PHE A 127 1.29 -138.04 12.44
N SER A 128 0.28 -138.89 12.38
CA SER A 128 -0.99 -138.62 11.71
C SER A 128 -2.16 -139.08 12.57
N VAL A 129 -3.17 -138.24 12.72
CA VAL A 129 -4.45 -138.58 13.36
C VAL A 129 -5.54 -138.42 12.32
N ASP A 130 -6.10 -139.56 11.90
CA ASP A 130 -7.12 -139.64 10.83
C ASP A 130 -6.69 -138.96 9.52
N GLY A 131 -5.42 -139.15 9.14
CA GLY A 131 -4.84 -138.66 7.88
C GLY A 131 -4.75 -137.13 7.83
N GLN A 132 -5.60 -136.52 7.02
CA GLN A 132 -5.55 -135.07 6.78
C GLN A 132 -6.09 -134.24 7.96
N THR A 133 -6.77 -134.84 8.93
CA THR A 133 -7.38 -134.11 10.07
C THR A 133 -6.32 -133.42 10.93
N PHE A 134 -5.26 -134.14 11.31
CA PHE A 134 -4.04 -133.59 11.90
C PHE A 134 -2.83 -134.39 11.44
N SER A 135 -1.94 -133.74 10.71
CA SER A 135 -0.76 -134.35 10.09
C SER A 135 0.51 -133.59 10.46
N VAL A 136 1.59 -134.30 10.79
CA VAL A 136 2.91 -133.72 11.01
C VAL A 136 3.86 -134.15 9.89
N ASP A 137 4.25 -133.19 9.04
CA ASP A 137 5.36 -133.33 8.11
C ASP A 137 6.67 -133.12 8.85
N ALA A 138 7.11 -134.17 9.54
CA ALA A 138 8.34 -134.19 10.32
C ALA A 138 9.60 -134.07 9.44
N ALA A 139 9.50 -134.33 8.13
CA ALA A 139 10.60 -134.12 7.19
C ALA A 139 10.92 -132.62 6.97
N LYS A 140 9.97 -131.72 7.25
CA LYS A 140 10.13 -130.26 7.04
C LYS A 140 9.71 -129.39 8.22
N ASN A 141 9.41 -130.00 9.38
CA ASN A 141 8.94 -129.32 10.60
C ASN A 141 7.63 -128.54 10.40
N ARG A 142 6.64 -129.15 9.73
CA ARG A 142 5.35 -128.50 9.40
C ARG A 142 4.16 -129.28 9.98
N VAL A 143 3.13 -128.56 10.38
CA VAL A 143 1.85 -129.11 10.86
C VAL A 143 0.75 -128.78 9.86
N GLY A 144 0.02 -129.80 9.41
CA GLY A 144 -1.15 -129.68 8.56
C GLY A 144 -2.44 -129.96 9.32
N ILE A 145 -3.45 -129.11 9.11
CA ILE A 145 -4.83 -129.31 9.60
C ILE A 145 -5.75 -129.20 8.38
N GLY A 146 -6.44 -130.28 8.03
CA GLY A 146 -7.18 -130.42 6.77
C GLY A 146 -6.31 -130.81 5.56
N THR A 147 -4.98 -130.94 5.74
CA THR A 147 -4.02 -131.34 4.71
C THR A 147 -2.96 -132.27 5.30
N ASN A 148 -2.55 -133.29 4.55
CA ASN A 148 -1.38 -134.13 4.86
C ASN A 148 -0.11 -133.70 4.10
N SER A 149 -0.21 -132.63 3.32
CA SER A 149 0.88 -132.03 2.56
C SER A 149 0.95 -130.52 2.88
N PRO A 150 1.17 -130.13 4.15
CA PRO A 150 1.24 -128.72 4.52
C PRO A 150 2.33 -128.02 3.70
N GLU A 151 2.10 -126.81 3.19
CA GLU A 151 3.11 -126.03 2.48
C GLU A 151 3.94 -125.14 3.41
N THR A 152 3.35 -124.65 4.50
CA THR A 152 3.95 -123.75 5.50
C THR A 152 4.10 -124.42 6.88
N THR A 153 4.75 -123.74 7.84
CA THR A 153 4.98 -124.27 9.21
C THR A 153 3.69 -124.69 9.93
N LEU A 154 2.61 -123.93 9.74
CA LEU A 154 1.25 -124.31 10.09
C LEU A 154 0.37 -124.02 8.87
N ASP A 155 -0.13 -125.08 8.24
CA ASP A 155 -1.01 -125.00 7.09
C ASP A 155 -2.41 -125.50 7.48
N VAL A 156 -3.41 -124.62 7.37
CA VAL A 156 -4.81 -124.92 7.68
C VAL A 156 -5.60 -124.84 6.38
N ALA A 157 -5.89 -125.99 5.79
CA ALA A 157 -6.70 -126.12 4.58
C ALA A 157 -8.19 -125.96 4.92
N GLY A 158 -8.58 -124.78 5.40
CA GLY A 158 -9.91 -124.46 5.89
C GLY A 158 -10.02 -123.06 6.49
N ILE A 159 -11.14 -122.76 7.15
CA ILE A 159 -11.37 -121.46 7.80
C ILE A 159 -10.78 -121.47 9.21
N ILE A 160 -9.91 -120.51 9.52
CA ILE A 160 -9.47 -120.22 10.89
C ILE A 160 -10.53 -119.33 11.55
N LYS A 161 -11.43 -119.93 12.34
CA LYS A 161 -12.40 -119.20 13.16
C LYS A 161 -11.75 -118.83 14.50
N SER A 162 -11.44 -117.55 14.69
CA SER A 162 -10.72 -117.05 15.87
C SER A 162 -11.60 -116.80 17.11
N GLY A 163 -12.92 -116.72 16.95
CA GLY A 163 -13.89 -116.41 18.01
C GLY A 163 -15.21 -117.15 17.85
N GLN A 164 -16.18 -116.86 18.71
CA GLN A 164 -17.54 -117.40 18.59
C GLN A 164 -18.56 -116.29 18.40
N ASP A 165 -19.75 -116.64 17.94
CA ASP A 165 -20.80 -115.67 17.62
C ASP A 165 -21.18 -114.89 18.90
N GLY A 166 -20.86 -113.59 18.93
CA GLY A 166 -21.07 -112.72 20.10
C GLY A 166 -19.94 -112.73 21.16
N VAL A 167 -18.79 -113.34 20.90
CA VAL A 167 -17.59 -113.28 21.76
C VAL A 167 -16.34 -113.06 20.90
N ASP A 168 -15.64 -111.96 21.15
CA ASP A 168 -14.48 -111.54 20.36
C ASP A 168 -13.41 -112.61 20.27
N GLY A 169 -12.92 -112.83 19.05
CA GLY A 169 -11.89 -113.79 18.71
C GLY A 169 -10.65 -113.10 18.17
N GLU A 170 -9.54 -113.21 18.88
CA GLU A 170 -8.31 -112.51 18.53
C GLU A 170 -7.41 -113.37 17.63
N ILE A 171 -6.98 -112.83 16.48
CA ILE A 171 -5.80 -113.32 15.76
C ILE A 171 -4.71 -112.26 15.94
N GLN A 172 -3.78 -112.52 16.85
CA GLN A 172 -2.57 -111.71 16.97
C GLN A 172 -1.58 -112.11 15.90
N LEU A 173 -1.38 -111.25 14.90
CA LEU A 173 -0.33 -111.38 13.90
C LEU A 173 0.85 -110.48 14.30
N TYR A 174 1.91 -111.08 14.82
CA TYR A 174 3.16 -110.39 15.07
C TYR A 174 3.94 -110.27 13.75
N SER A 175 4.26 -109.03 13.36
CA SER A 175 5.13 -108.74 12.21
C SER A 175 6.42 -108.10 12.72
N GLU A 176 7.51 -108.85 12.66
CA GLU A 176 8.78 -108.48 13.29
C GLU A 176 9.70 -107.73 12.31
N GLN A 177 9.60 -106.39 12.26
CA GLN A 177 10.54 -105.54 11.52
C GLN A 177 11.15 -104.40 12.37
N GLY A 178 11.71 -104.77 13.52
CA GLY A 178 12.46 -103.86 14.38
C GLY A 178 11.59 -103.10 15.39
N ALA A 179 12.18 -102.72 16.52
CA ALA A 179 11.45 -102.13 17.65
C ALA A 179 10.75 -100.80 17.27
N PRO A 180 9.47 -100.58 17.65
CA PRO A 180 8.64 -101.39 18.55
C PRO A 180 7.68 -102.36 17.82
N ASP A 181 7.15 -103.35 18.55
CA ASP A 181 6.14 -104.27 18.03
C ASP A 181 4.84 -103.52 17.67
N PHE A 182 4.44 -103.57 16.39
CA PHE A 182 3.21 -102.95 15.92
C PHE A 182 2.03 -103.93 16.04
N LEU A 183 1.21 -103.74 17.07
CA LEU A 183 -0.01 -104.52 17.29
C LEU A 183 -1.11 -104.12 16.29
N TYR A 184 -1.32 -104.94 15.27
CA TYR A 184 -2.38 -104.73 14.27
C TYR A 184 -3.72 -105.28 14.76
N ILE A 185 -4.44 -104.54 15.62
CA ILE A 185 -5.77 -104.95 16.10
C ILE A 185 -6.82 -104.66 15.02
N ILE A 186 -7.35 -105.72 14.39
CA ILE A 186 -8.60 -105.63 13.65
C ILE A 186 -9.76 -105.74 14.67
N SER A 187 -10.19 -104.60 15.21
CA SER A 187 -11.38 -104.52 16.07
C SER A 187 -12.63 -104.16 15.25
N PRO A 188 -13.48 -105.13 14.85
CA PRO A 188 -14.81 -104.80 14.34
C PRO A 188 -15.61 -104.08 15.45
N ASN A 189 -16.28 -102.98 15.12
CA ASN A 189 -17.11 -102.30 16.12
C ASN A 189 -18.43 -103.08 16.32
N ALA A 190 -19.04 -102.97 17.51
CA ALA A 190 -20.20 -103.75 17.94
C ALA A 190 -21.50 -103.58 17.10
N ALA A 191 -21.52 -102.67 16.11
CA ALA A 191 -22.61 -102.49 15.16
C ALA A 191 -22.34 -103.12 13.77
N ALA A 192 -21.22 -103.83 13.58
CA ALA A 192 -20.94 -104.60 12.36
C ALA A 192 -21.83 -105.86 12.31
N THR A 193 -22.88 -105.82 11.49
CA THR A 193 -23.88 -106.91 11.35
C THR A 193 -23.63 -107.83 10.15
N GLN A 194 -22.52 -107.65 9.43
CA GLN A 194 -22.19 -108.35 8.19
C GLN A 194 -20.66 -108.51 8.09
N ASP A 195 -20.21 -109.54 7.37
CA ASP A 195 -18.79 -109.70 7.03
C ASP A 195 -18.29 -108.53 6.16
N VAL A 196 -17.14 -107.96 6.51
CA VAL A 196 -16.48 -106.90 5.73
C VAL A 196 -15.15 -107.42 5.20
N SER A 197 -15.11 -107.77 3.91
CA SER A 197 -13.86 -108.06 3.21
C SER A 197 -13.15 -106.75 2.83
N LEU A 198 -11.94 -106.56 3.34
CA LEU A 198 -11.05 -105.47 2.93
C LEU A 198 -9.97 -106.03 2.00
N VAL A 199 -9.94 -105.54 0.76
CA VAL A 199 -8.87 -105.87 -0.20
C VAL A 199 -7.80 -104.78 -0.10
N LEU A 200 -6.61 -105.16 0.40
CA LEU A 200 -5.43 -104.29 0.42
C LEU A 200 -4.92 -104.08 -1.02
N PRO A 201 -4.41 -102.88 -1.37
CA PRO A 201 -3.76 -102.67 -2.64
C PRO A 201 -2.44 -103.47 -2.72
N PRO A 202 -1.99 -103.85 -3.93
CA PRO A 202 -0.83 -104.74 -4.12
C PRO A 202 0.54 -104.09 -3.83
N ASP A 203 0.61 -102.76 -3.72
CA ASP A 203 1.84 -101.98 -3.56
C ASP A 203 1.81 -101.12 -2.28
N GLU A 204 2.96 -100.69 -1.76
CA GLU A 204 3.11 -100.01 -0.44
C GLU A 204 2.79 -98.49 -0.41
N GLY A 205 2.46 -97.87 -1.56
CA GLY A 205 2.12 -96.44 -1.63
C GLY A 205 3.31 -95.49 -1.55
N ASN A 206 3.10 -94.22 -1.89
CA ASN A 206 4.13 -93.18 -1.85
C ASN A 206 4.07 -92.35 -0.55
N ALA A 207 5.17 -91.65 -0.25
CA ALA A 207 5.24 -90.77 0.92
C ALA A 207 4.15 -89.67 0.89
N SER A 208 3.36 -89.59 1.96
CA SER A 208 2.19 -88.69 2.13
C SER A 208 0.89 -89.12 1.43
N GLU A 209 0.83 -90.33 0.88
CA GLU A 209 -0.44 -90.98 0.52
C GLU A 209 -1.03 -91.73 1.73
N PHE A 210 -2.36 -91.89 1.76
CA PHE A 210 -3.05 -92.68 2.78
C PHE A 210 -4.01 -93.69 2.12
N LEU A 211 -4.28 -94.81 2.80
CA LEU A 211 -5.28 -95.78 2.34
C LEU A 211 -6.68 -95.21 2.53
N GLN A 212 -7.37 -94.97 1.42
CA GLN A 212 -8.77 -94.57 1.37
C GLN A 212 -9.61 -95.70 0.79
N THR A 213 -10.79 -95.96 1.35
CA THR A 213 -11.73 -96.91 0.72
C THR A 213 -12.50 -96.25 -0.41
N ASP A 214 -12.75 -97.00 -1.48
CA ASP A 214 -13.65 -96.64 -2.58
C ASP A 214 -15.15 -96.74 -2.20
N GLY A 215 -15.45 -97.14 -0.97
CA GLY A 215 -16.81 -97.38 -0.48
C GLY A 215 -17.38 -98.75 -0.89
N SER A 216 -16.59 -99.59 -1.56
CA SER A 216 -16.96 -100.92 -2.06
C SER A 216 -16.06 -102.05 -1.50
N GLY A 217 -15.23 -101.76 -0.50
CA GLY A 217 -14.37 -102.74 0.19
C GLY A 217 -12.94 -102.84 -0.36
N ASN A 218 -12.60 -102.09 -1.41
CA ASN A 218 -11.21 -101.94 -1.84
C ASN A 218 -10.56 -100.76 -1.11
N LEU A 219 -9.27 -100.88 -0.83
CA LEU A 219 -8.44 -99.80 -0.31
C LEU A 219 -7.45 -99.36 -1.39
N ILE A 220 -7.35 -98.05 -1.62
CA ILE A 220 -6.45 -97.43 -2.60
C ILE A 220 -5.59 -96.36 -1.93
N TRP A 221 -4.38 -96.14 -2.44
CA TRP A 221 -3.55 -95.02 -2.03
C TRP A 221 -4.07 -93.71 -2.63
N ALA A 222 -4.30 -92.72 -1.77
CA ALA A 222 -4.81 -91.41 -2.14
C ALA A 222 -3.93 -90.28 -1.58
N ALA A 223 -3.63 -89.29 -2.42
CA ALA A 223 -2.99 -88.04 -2.00
C ALA A 223 -4.03 -87.05 -1.41
N PRO A 224 -3.63 -86.18 -0.48
CA PRO A 224 -4.54 -85.17 0.08
C PRO A 224 -4.99 -84.15 -0.99
N ALA A 225 -6.29 -83.88 -1.05
CA ALA A 225 -6.87 -82.95 -2.03
C ALA A 225 -6.39 -81.50 -1.80
N ALA A 226 -5.88 -80.86 -2.85
CA ALA A 226 -5.44 -79.46 -2.80
C ALA A 226 -6.63 -78.50 -2.68
N ALA A 227 -6.62 -77.62 -1.68
CA ALA A 227 -7.67 -76.62 -1.50
C ALA A 227 -7.57 -75.52 -2.57
N THR A 228 -8.60 -75.42 -3.43
CA THR A 228 -8.75 -74.37 -4.44
C THR A 228 -9.18 -73.05 -3.80
N ASN A 229 -8.31 -72.45 -2.98
CA ASN A 229 -8.56 -71.13 -2.42
C ASN A 229 -8.29 -70.07 -3.51
N ALA A 230 -9.26 -69.16 -3.71
CA ALA A 230 -9.15 -68.06 -4.66
C ALA A 230 -7.93 -67.17 -4.38
N PHE A 231 -7.48 -67.13 -3.12
CA PHE A 231 -6.23 -66.51 -2.70
C PHE A 231 -5.28 -67.52 -2.08
N ALA A 232 -4.00 -67.47 -2.46
CA ALA A 232 -2.92 -68.27 -1.91
C ALA A 232 -1.89 -67.35 -1.25
N THR A 233 -1.41 -67.71 -0.06
CA THR A 233 -0.36 -66.95 0.66
C THR A 233 0.98 -67.68 0.56
N ALA A 234 1.96 -67.04 -0.07
CA ALA A 234 3.34 -67.53 -0.15
C ALA A 234 4.31 -66.43 0.34
N ALA A 235 5.23 -66.77 1.24
CA ALA A 235 6.22 -65.82 1.80
C ALA A 235 5.63 -64.49 2.31
N ASN A 236 4.46 -64.54 2.98
CA ASN A 236 3.66 -63.40 3.45
C ASN A 236 3.05 -62.50 2.35
N VAL A 237 3.07 -62.91 1.09
CA VAL A 237 2.32 -62.28 0.00
C VAL A 237 1.08 -63.11 -0.31
N THR A 238 -0.10 -62.50 -0.24
CA THR A 238 -1.36 -63.12 -0.68
C THR A 238 -1.68 -62.67 -2.10
N SER A 239 -1.64 -63.60 -3.06
CA SER A 239 -2.04 -63.39 -4.46
C SER A 239 -3.28 -64.23 -4.77
N ASN A 240 -3.82 -64.09 -5.99
CA ASN A 240 -4.69 -65.12 -6.55
C ASN A 240 -3.97 -66.49 -6.61
N SER A 241 -4.75 -67.57 -6.63
CA SER A 241 -4.28 -68.95 -6.87
C SER A 241 -3.36 -69.01 -8.10
N PRO A 242 -2.29 -69.85 -8.12
CA PRO A 242 -0.99 -69.55 -8.72
C PRO A 242 -1.08 -68.96 -10.13
N GLY A 243 -1.10 -67.63 -10.16
CA GLY A 243 -1.42 -66.83 -11.33
C GLY A 243 -0.24 -66.56 -12.27
N ASP A 244 -0.54 -66.12 -13.49
CA ASP A 244 0.49 -65.66 -14.42
C ASP A 244 1.00 -64.28 -14.00
N PHE A 245 2.16 -64.24 -13.34
CA PHE A 245 2.83 -63.01 -12.91
C PHE A 245 3.15 -62.01 -14.05
N THR A 246 2.94 -62.36 -15.32
CA THR A 246 3.10 -61.46 -16.47
C THR A 246 1.78 -60.84 -16.95
N ASN A 247 0.64 -61.51 -16.79
CA ASN A 247 -0.66 -61.07 -17.34
C ASN A 247 -1.79 -60.92 -16.30
N ASP A 248 -1.69 -61.52 -15.11
CA ASP A 248 -2.79 -61.53 -14.16
C ASP A 248 -3.06 -60.16 -13.53
N ASP A 249 -4.28 -59.69 -13.72
CA ASP A 249 -4.87 -58.57 -13.01
C ASP A 249 -5.42 -59.01 -11.64
N PHE A 250 -5.48 -58.07 -10.70
CA PHE A 250 -6.08 -58.32 -9.38
C PHE A 250 -7.42 -57.63 -9.28
N VAL A 251 -8.48 -58.34 -8.85
CA VAL A 251 -9.77 -57.74 -8.52
C VAL A 251 -10.38 -58.41 -7.28
N PHE A 252 -10.97 -57.60 -6.42
CA PHE A 252 -11.72 -58.02 -5.24
C PHE A 252 -13.02 -57.21 -5.14
N GLY A 253 -14.14 -57.89 -4.86
CA GLY A 253 -15.49 -57.30 -4.86
C GLY A 253 -16.26 -57.46 -6.18
N SER A 254 -15.60 -57.84 -7.27
CA SER A 254 -16.23 -58.14 -8.57
C SER A 254 -15.53 -59.32 -9.26
N PRO A 255 -16.25 -60.14 -10.06
CA PRO A 255 -15.67 -61.15 -10.92
C PRO A 255 -15.05 -60.58 -12.22
N PHE A 256 -15.22 -59.27 -12.51
CA PHE A 256 -14.72 -58.62 -13.72
C PHE A 256 -14.00 -57.30 -13.42
N LEU A 257 -13.09 -56.88 -14.31
CA LEU A 257 -12.42 -55.57 -14.24
C LEU A 257 -13.31 -54.43 -14.76
N ASP A 258 -14.06 -54.73 -15.81
CA ASP A 258 -15.06 -53.83 -16.38
C ASP A 258 -16.39 -53.98 -15.64
N ASP A 259 -17.27 -52.99 -15.75
CA ASP A 259 -18.67 -53.02 -15.28
C ASP A 259 -19.47 -54.15 -15.98
N ASP A 260 -20.11 -55.00 -15.18
CA ASP A 260 -21.00 -56.09 -15.60
C ASP A 260 -22.48 -55.85 -15.29
N THR A 261 -22.83 -54.64 -14.84
CA THR A 261 -24.18 -54.17 -14.48
C THR A 261 -24.81 -54.80 -13.23
N ASP A 262 -24.10 -55.62 -12.46
CA ASP A 262 -24.57 -56.10 -11.15
C ASP A 262 -24.16 -55.11 -10.04
N PRO A 263 -25.10 -54.45 -9.35
CA PRO A 263 -24.79 -53.44 -8.33
C PRO A 263 -24.06 -53.99 -7.09
N ASN A 264 -24.00 -55.32 -6.92
CA ASN A 264 -23.19 -55.93 -5.87
C ASN A 264 -21.68 -55.84 -6.17
N HIS A 265 -21.30 -55.63 -7.44
CA HIS A 265 -19.93 -55.55 -7.91
C HIS A 265 -19.37 -54.11 -7.97
N ASP A 266 -20.23 -53.10 -7.80
CA ASP A 266 -19.86 -51.68 -7.85
C ASP A 266 -18.74 -51.33 -6.85
N ASN A 267 -18.77 -51.91 -5.65
CA ASN A 267 -17.76 -51.68 -4.61
C ASN A 267 -16.60 -52.68 -4.76
N ARG A 268 -15.51 -52.24 -5.40
CA ARG A 268 -14.37 -53.09 -5.73
C ARG A 268 -13.02 -52.41 -5.52
N MET A 269 -12.00 -53.25 -5.32
CA MET A 269 -10.59 -52.90 -5.43
C MET A 269 -10.02 -53.68 -6.62
N LEU A 270 -9.34 -53.01 -7.54
CA LEU A 270 -8.67 -53.67 -8.66
C LEU A 270 -7.32 -53.05 -9.00
N PHE A 271 -6.46 -53.85 -9.61
CA PHE A 271 -5.20 -53.45 -10.22
C PHE A 271 -5.12 -54.12 -11.59
N ASP A 272 -5.34 -53.31 -12.63
CA ASP A 272 -5.07 -53.66 -14.03
C ASP A 272 -3.56 -53.56 -14.25
N LYS A 273 -2.91 -54.72 -14.33
CA LYS A 273 -1.48 -54.90 -14.51
C LYS A 273 -1.01 -54.45 -15.88
N SER A 274 -1.82 -54.67 -16.92
CA SER A 274 -1.48 -54.30 -18.30
C SER A 274 -1.22 -52.79 -18.43
N LYS A 275 -1.90 -51.99 -17.61
CA LYS A 275 -1.75 -50.54 -17.51
C LYS A 275 -1.00 -50.08 -16.27
N GLY A 276 -0.87 -50.91 -15.24
CA GLY A 276 -0.44 -50.49 -13.90
C GLY A 276 -1.47 -49.57 -13.23
N ALA A 277 -2.75 -49.73 -13.55
CA ALA A 277 -3.84 -48.84 -13.11
C ALA A 277 -4.56 -49.40 -11.88
N PHE A 278 -4.63 -48.62 -10.80
CA PHE A 278 -5.23 -49.03 -9.53
C PHE A 278 -6.59 -48.36 -9.32
N ARG A 279 -7.59 -49.09 -8.80
CA ARG A 279 -8.88 -48.55 -8.36
C ARG A 279 -9.28 -49.09 -6.99
N ALA A 280 -9.91 -48.26 -6.16
CA ALA A 280 -10.47 -48.69 -4.88
C ALA A 280 -11.64 -47.82 -4.41
N GLY A 281 -12.80 -48.43 -4.18
CA GLY A 281 -14.03 -47.74 -3.78
C GLY A 281 -15.23 -48.23 -4.58
N GLY A 282 -16.12 -47.32 -4.96
CA GLY A 282 -17.37 -47.64 -5.66
C GLY A 282 -17.44 -47.08 -7.08
N VAL A 283 -17.97 -47.83 -8.02
CA VAL A 283 -18.28 -47.37 -9.38
C VAL A 283 -19.58 -48.00 -9.87
N THR A 284 -20.55 -47.20 -10.29
CA THR A 284 -21.92 -47.66 -10.62
C THR A 284 -22.21 -47.68 -12.13
N THR A 285 -21.15 -47.61 -12.94
CA THR A 285 -21.17 -47.40 -14.40
C THR A 285 -19.82 -47.81 -15.00
N THR A 286 -19.68 -47.68 -16.32
CA THR A 286 -18.47 -48.01 -17.08
C THR A 286 -17.24 -47.11 -16.83
N LEU A 287 -17.25 -46.21 -15.83
CA LEU A 287 -16.17 -45.26 -15.55
C LEU A 287 -14.83 -45.93 -15.16
N TRP A 288 -14.83 -47.21 -14.76
CA TRP A 288 -13.62 -48.00 -14.51
C TRP A 288 -13.31 -49.04 -15.60
N ASN A 289 -14.08 -49.09 -16.69
CA ASN A 289 -13.82 -49.99 -17.82
C ASN A 289 -12.51 -49.64 -18.54
N ASP A 290 -12.02 -50.56 -19.37
CA ASP A 290 -10.69 -50.47 -19.97
C ASP A 290 -10.38 -49.11 -20.64
N ALA A 291 -11.31 -48.58 -21.43
CA ALA A 291 -11.18 -47.28 -22.10
C ALA A 291 -11.01 -46.09 -21.14
N ASN A 292 -11.46 -46.25 -19.89
CA ASN A 292 -11.43 -45.23 -18.82
C ASN A 292 -10.31 -45.50 -17.79
N ARG A 293 -9.43 -46.47 -18.05
CA ARG A 293 -8.21 -46.72 -17.28
C ARG A 293 -6.99 -46.17 -18.02
N GLY A 294 -6.36 -45.13 -17.46
CA GLY A 294 -5.10 -44.58 -17.94
C GLY A 294 -3.89 -45.40 -17.47
N ASN A 295 -2.80 -45.39 -18.24
CA ASN A 295 -1.55 -46.03 -17.87
C ASN A 295 -0.98 -45.43 -16.57
N PHE A 296 -0.61 -46.26 -15.62
CA PHE A 296 -0.09 -45.90 -14.30
C PHE A 296 -1.02 -44.95 -13.51
N SER A 297 -2.34 -45.04 -13.74
CA SER A 297 -3.33 -44.14 -13.12
C SER A 297 -3.94 -44.70 -11.84
N PHE A 298 -4.37 -43.81 -10.95
CA PHE A 298 -5.09 -44.15 -9.73
C PHE A 298 -6.47 -43.47 -9.74
N ALA A 299 -7.54 -44.20 -9.42
CA ALA A 299 -8.82 -43.57 -9.05
C ALA A 299 -9.43 -44.25 -7.82
N GLY A 300 -9.70 -43.50 -6.76
CA GLY A 300 -10.29 -44.04 -5.54
C GLY A 300 -11.40 -43.15 -4.98
N GLY A 301 -12.33 -43.73 -4.23
CA GLY A 301 -13.58 -43.08 -3.84
C GLY A 301 -14.75 -43.56 -4.70
N PHE A 302 -15.69 -42.68 -5.08
CA PHE A 302 -16.93 -43.06 -5.75
C PHE A 302 -17.11 -42.41 -7.13
N ASN A 303 -17.33 -43.21 -8.18
CA ASN A 303 -17.54 -42.75 -9.57
C ASN A 303 -16.45 -41.78 -10.09
N ASN A 304 -15.19 -41.99 -9.70
CA ASN A 304 -14.06 -41.21 -10.20
C ASN A 304 -13.38 -41.89 -11.39
N THR A 305 -12.94 -41.10 -12.36
CA THR A 305 -12.22 -41.56 -13.55
C THR A 305 -10.80 -40.99 -13.58
N ALA A 306 -9.85 -41.80 -14.04
CA ALA A 306 -8.46 -41.42 -14.24
C ALA A 306 -7.96 -42.01 -15.56
N THR A 307 -8.28 -41.36 -16.69
CA THR A 307 -7.91 -41.83 -18.04
C THR A 307 -6.53 -41.37 -18.48
N GLY A 308 -6.01 -40.28 -17.89
CA GLY A 308 -4.70 -39.73 -18.21
C GLY A 308 -3.57 -40.65 -17.78
N THR A 309 -2.47 -40.68 -18.54
CA THR A 309 -1.26 -41.41 -18.14
C THR A 309 -0.65 -40.75 -16.89
N TYR A 310 -0.35 -41.51 -15.85
CA TYR A 310 0.02 -41.02 -14.50
C TYR A 310 -1.04 -40.13 -13.82
N SER A 311 -2.31 -40.17 -14.23
CA SER A 311 -3.37 -39.37 -13.60
C SER A 311 -3.84 -39.96 -12.26
N THR A 312 -4.29 -39.11 -11.35
CA THR A 312 -4.78 -39.51 -10.02
C THR A 312 -6.10 -38.81 -9.69
N ALA A 313 -7.13 -39.56 -9.30
CA ALA A 313 -8.44 -39.06 -8.92
C ALA A 313 -8.88 -39.56 -7.52
N PHE A 314 -9.36 -38.65 -6.68
CA PHE A 314 -9.90 -38.95 -5.35
C PHE A 314 -11.23 -38.22 -5.08
N GLY A 315 -12.07 -38.80 -4.21
CA GLY A 315 -13.31 -38.19 -3.74
C GLY A 315 -14.54 -38.75 -4.46
N THR A 316 -15.31 -37.92 -5.14
CA THR A 316 -16.59 -38.28 -5.76
C THR A 316 -16.76 -37.65 -7.16
N ILE A 317 -17.28 -38.43 -8.11
CA ILE A 317 -17.76 -37.97 -9.44
C ILE A 317 -16.71 -37.14 -10.21
N SER A 318 -15.41 -37.37 -9.97
CA SER A 318 -14.31 -36.58 -10.53
C SER A 318 -13.69 -37.26 -11.74
N ASP A 319 -13.49 -36.53 -12.83
CA ASP A 319 -13.01 -37.04 -14.11
C ASP A 319 -11.66 -36.40 -14.49
N VAL A 320 -10.58 -37.16 -14.29
CA VAL A 320 -9.19 -36.68 -14.40
C VAL A 320 -8.51 -37.29 -15.63
N ASN A 321 -8.66 -36.61 -16.78
CA ASN A 321 -8.19 -37.09 -18.08
C ASN A 321 -6.78 -36.61 -18.46
N GLY A 322 -6.26 -35.57 -17.81
CA GLY A 322 -4.95 -35.01 -18.13
C GLY A 322 -3.79 -35.95 -17.77
N SER A 323 -2.77 -36.06 -18.63
CA SER A 323 -1.54 -36.79 -18.27
C SER A 323 -0.85 -36.11 -17.09
N ASN A 324 -0.37 -36.86 -16.10
CA ASN A 324 0.21 -36.36 -14.85
C ASN A 324 -0.71 -35.46 -14.03
N ALA A 325 -2.03 -35.50 -14.26
CA ALA A 325 -2.98 -34.65 -13.56
C ALA A 325 -3.42 -35.22 -12.20
N PHE A 326 -3.78 -34.35 -11.26
CA PHE A 326 -4.24 -34.72 -9.92
C PHE A 326 -5.57 -34.03 -9.57
N GLY A 327 -6.64 -34.80 -9.38
CA GLY A 327 -7.93 -34.31 -8.91
C GLY A 327 -8.32 -34.91 -7.55
N ALA A 328 -8.76 -34.09 -6.60
CA ALA A 328 -9.27 -34.55 -5.32
C ALA A 328 -10.44 -33.69 -4.81
N GLY A 329 -11.65 -34.25 -4.75
CA GLY A 329 -12.84 -33.51 -4.32
C GLY A 329 -14.13 -34.12 -4.84
N ASP A 330 -15.19 -33.31 -4.93
CA ASP A 330 -16.44 -33.68 -5.59
C ASP A 330 -16.54 -32.96 -6.95
N ASN A 331 -16.86 -33.70 -8.00
CA ASN A 331 -17.03 -33.20 -9.38
C ASN A 331 -15.84 -32.34 -9.88
N ILE A 332 -14.61 -32.84 -9.73
CA ILE A 332 -13.41 -32.24 -10.32
C ILE A 332 -13.25 -32.72 -11.76
N TYR A 333 -13.31 -31.82 -12.74
CA TYR A 333 -13.06 -32.12 -14.15
C TYR A 333 -11.68 -31.61 -14.58
N ILE A 334 -10.79 -32.52 -14.99
CA ILE A 334 -9.53 -32.17 -15.66
C ILE A 334 -9.55 -32.77 -17.06
N SER A 335 -9.51 -31.93 -18.10
CA SER A 335 -9.57 -32.40 -19.49
C SER A 335 -8.28 -33.08 -19.93
N SER A 336 -8.31 -33.80 -21.05
CA SER A 336 -7.12 -34.41 -21.66
C SER A 336 -6.05 -33.39 -22.09
N ALA A 337 -6.43 -32.12 -22.32
CA ALA A 337 -5.50 -31.03 -22.55
C ALA A 337 -4.81 -30.53 -21.26
N GLY A 338 -5.39 -30.82 -20.08
CA GLY A 338 -4.89 -30.47 -18.75
C GLY A 338 -3.68 -31.29 -18.30
N THR A 339 -2.64 -31.40 -19.13
CA THR A 339 -1.41 -32.11 -18.76
C THR A 339 -0.72 -31.43 -17.58
N ALA A 340 -0.40 -32.19 -16.53
CA ALA A 340 0.12 -31.72 -15.25
C ALA A 340 -0.77 -30.69 -14.52
N ALA A 341 -2.07 -30.63 -14.87
CA ALA A 341 -3.04 -29.78 -14.16
C ALA A 341 -3.49 -30.43 -12.84
N PHE A 342 -3.99 -29.62 -11.90
CA PHE A 342 -4.51 -30.13 -10.64
C PHE A 342 -5.78 -29.41 -10.19
N GLY A 343 -6.64 -30.13 -9.46
CA GLY A 343 -7.95 -29.65 -9.03
C GLY A 343 -8.35 -30.14 -7.65
N PHE A 344 -8.80 -29.23 -6.79
CA PHE A 344 -9.23 -29.52 -5.42
C PHE A 344 -10.56 -28.84 -5.07
N GLY A 345 -11.44 -29.49 -4.31
CA GLY A 345 -12.66 -28.88 -3.78
C GLY A 345 -13.96 -29.40 -4.40
N TRP A 346 -14.86 -28.51 -4.84
CA TRP A 346 -16.17 -28.88 -5.39
C TRP A 346 -16.48 -28.23 -6.75
N ASN A 347 -16.94 -29.03 -7.72
CA ASN A 347 -17.41 -28.59 -9.04
C ASN A 347 -16.39 -27.70 -9.78
N ASN A 348 -15.14 -28.14 -9.85
CA ASN A 348 -14.04 -27.34 -10.40
C ASN A 348 -13.54 -27.90 -11.73
N THR A 349 -13.12 -27.02 -12.63
CA THR A 349 -12.64 -27.37 -13.98
C THR A 349 -11.21 -26.90 -14.19
N ALA A 350 -10.34 -27.76 -14.73
CA ALA A 350 -9.03 -27.37 -15.25
C ALA A 350 -8.84 -27.94 -16.67
N THR A 351 -8.58 -27.08 -17.65
CA THR A 351 -8.41 -27.51 -19.05
C THR A 351 -7.09 -27.06 -19.69
N GLY A 352 -6.36 -26.15 -19.06
CA GLY A 352 -5.03 -25.73 -19.50
C GLY A 352 -3.90 -26.63 -19.00
N ILE A 353 -2.81 -26.71 -19.76
CA ILE A 353 -1.58 -27.40 -19.36
C ILE A 353 -1.01 -26.75 -18.11
N ALA A 354 -0.72 -27.54 -17.07
CA ALA A 354 -0.25 -27.09 -15.76
C ALA A 354 -1.17 -26.03 -15.11
N ALA A 355 -2.47 -26.09 -15.37
CA ALA A 355 -3.46 -25.25 -14.73
C ALA A 355 -3.80 -25.77 -13.32
N GLY A 356 -3.99 -24.86 -12.36
CA GLY A 356 -4.42 -25.21 -11.00
C GLY A 356 -5.79 -24.64 -10.68
N VAL A 357 -6.66 -25.45 -10.09
CA VAL A 357 -7.99 -25.01 -9.64
C VAL A 357 -8.28 -25.43 -8.19
N PHE A 358 -8.79 -24.50 -7.38
CA PHE A 358 -9.09 -24.75 -5.96
C PHE A 358 -10.38 -24.03 -5.54
N GLY A 359 -11.23 -24.70 -4.75
CA GLY A 359 -12.39 -24.06 -4.12
C GLY A 359 -13.71 -24.61 -4.62
N MET A 360 -14.61 -23.76 -5.10
CA MET A 360 -15.99 -24.10 -5.43
C MET A 360 -16.45 -23.45 -6.74
N ASN A 361 -16.92 -24.23 -7.73
CA ASN A 361 -17.35 -23.68 -9.03
C ASN A 361 -16.25 -22.85 -9.74
N ALA A 362 -14.98 -23.17 -9.58
CA ALA A 362 -13.83 -22.45 -10.17
C ALA A 362 -13.36 -23.10 -11.50
N SER A 363 -12.73 -22.32 -12.38
CA SER A 363 -12.32 -22.79 -13.73
C SER A 363 -10.96 -22.25 -14.19
N ALA A 364 -9.99 -23.12 -14.41
CA ALA A 364 -8.64 -22.78 -14.89
C ALA A 364 -8.42 -23.25 -16.33
N GLY A 365 -8.77 -22.39 -17.30
CA GLY A 365 -8.79 -22.72 -18.73
C GLY A 365 -7.49 -22.42 -19.50
N GLY A 366 -6.68 -21.49 -19.02
CA GLY A 366 -5.41 -21.13 -19.65
C GLY A 366 -4.24 -22.03 -19.25
N ASN A 367 -3.23 -22.16 -20.13
CA ASN A 367 -2.00 -22.86 -19.78
C ASN A 367 -1.26 -22.10 -18.67
N ARG A 368 -0.80 -22.82 -17.64
CA ARG A 368 -0.15 -22.29 -16.43
C ARG A 368 -1.01 -21.23 -15.71
N SER A 369 -2.33 -21.33 -15.86
CA SER A 369 -3.27 -20.44 -15.17
C SER A 369 -3.71 -21.02 -13.82
N PHE A 370 -4.21 -20.17 -12.93
CA PHE A 370 -4.61 -20.58 -11.60
C PHE A 370 -5.89 -19.86 -11.15
N ALA A 371 -6.94 -20.61 -10.84
CA ALA A 371 -8.22 -20.08 -10.38
C ALA A 371 -8.55 -20.61 -8.98
N MET A 372 -8.67 -19.71 -7.99
CA MET A 372 -8.88 -20.10 -6.60
C MET A 372 -10.03 -19.34 -5.93
N GLY A 373 -10.92 -20.09 -5.28
CA GLY A 373 -12.04 -19.58 -4.51
C GLY A 373 -13.40 -20.00 -5.07
N GLU A 374 -14.39 -19.11 -5.04
CA GLU A 374 -15.77 -19.42 -5.42
C GLU A 374 -16.22 -18.63 -6.65
N TYR A 375 -16.71 -19.28 -7.71
CA TYR A 375 -17.10 -18.58 -8.96
C TYR A 375 -15.97 -17.71 -9.55
N VAL A 376 -14.77 -18.28 -9.65
CA VAL A 376 -13.56 -17.61 -10.15
C VAL A 376 -13.03 -18.33 -11.40
N GLU A 377 -12.55 -17.61 -12.41
CA GLU A 377 -12.00 -18.23 -13.61
C GLU A 377 -10.80 -17.51 -14.23
N THR A 378 -10.01 -18.28 -14.98
CA THR A 378 -8.91 -17.80 -15.83
C THR A 378 -9.08 -18.38 -17.24
N THR A 379 -9.24 -17.54 -18.26
CA THR A 379 -9.52 -17.99 -19.64
C THR A 379 -8.30 -17.96 -20.57
N VAL A 380 -7.15 -17.46 -20.08
CA VAL A 380 -5.94 -17.22 -20.87
C VAL A 380 -4.65 -17.60 -20.13
N ASN A 381 -3.55 -17.71 -20.88
CA ASN A 381 -2.28 -18.26 -20.37
C ASN A 381 -1.63 -17.39 -19.29
N ASN A 382 -1.01 -18.05 -18.31
CA ASN A 382 -0.31 -17.42 -17.17
C ASN A 382 -1.19 -16.39 -16.41
N ALA A 383 -2.52 -16.54 -16.46
CA ALA A 383 -3.46 -15.70 -15.69
C ALA A 383 -3.72 -16.32 -14.32
N PHE A 384 -3.85 -15.47 -13.29
CA PHE A 384 -4.19 -15.85 -11.93
C PHE A 384 -5.48 -15.14 -11.52
N ALA A 385 -6.44 -15.85 -10.91
CA ALA A 385 -7.66 -15.26 -10.40
C ALA A 385 -7.96 -15.79 -8.98
N LEU A 386 -8.33 -14.89 -8.07
CA LEU A 386 -8.55 -15.20 -6.66
C LEU A 386 -9.79 -14.51 -6.08
N GLY A 387 -10.56 -15.26 -5.29
CA GLY A 387 -11.50 -14.70 -4.33
C GLY A 387 -12.90 -15.27 -4.48
N LYS A 388 -13.90 -14.42 -4.69
CA LYS A 388 -15.30 -14.84 -4.81
C LYS A 388 -16.07 -14.01 -5.85
N GLY A 389 -16.59 -14.67 -6.88
CA GLY A 389 -17.62 -14.14 -7.77
C GLY A 389 -18.97 -13.97 -7.06
N VAL A 390 -19.88 -13.17 -7.64
CA VAL A 390 -21.26 -13.02 -7.13
C VAL A 390 -22.07 -14.30 -7.39
N SER A 391 -21.89 -14.92 -8.56
CA SER A 391 -22.58 -16.15 -8.96
C SER A 391 -21.86 -16.83 -10.12
N ASN A 392 -22.32 -18.02 -10.54
CA ASN A 392 -21.77 -18.69 -11.72
C ASN A 392 -21.91 -17.89 -13.04
N ALA A 393 -22.82 -16.91 -13.11
CA ALA A 393 -22.97 -16.01 -14.26
C ALA A 393 -22.18 -14.69 -14.11
N ALA A 394 -21.68 -14.41 -12.90
CA ALA A 394 -21.04 -13.15 -12.50
C ALA A 394 -19.77 -13.50 -11.71
N ARG A 395 -18.79 -14.01 -12.46
CA ARG A 395 -17.53 -14.60 -11.98
C ARG A 395 -16.42 -13.55 -11.96
N ILE A 396 -15.44 -13.68 -11.06
CA ILE A 396 -14.15 -12.99 -11.26
C ILE A 396 -13.46 -13.68 -12.44
N SER A 397 -13.44 -13.05 -13.61
CA SER A 397 -12.92 -13.63 -14.86
C SER A 397 -11.62 -12.94 -15.28
N ASN A 398 -10.49 -13.60 -15.10
CA ASN A 398 -9.22 -13.12 -15.64
C ASN A 398 -9.02 -13.62 -17.08
N ASN A 399 -9.29 -12.71 -18.01
CA ASN A 399 -9.12 -12.87 -19.45
C ASN A 399 -7.87 -12.14 -20.01
N ILE A 400 -6.94 -11.72 -19.15
CA ILE A 400 -5.71 -11.00 -19.55
C ILE A 400 -4.47 -11.85 -19.29
N THR A 401 -3.74 -12.18 -20.36
CA THR A 401 -2.53 -13.03 -20.34
C THR A 401 -1.43 -12.44 -19.44
N ASN A 402 -0.72 -13.26 -18.67
CA ASN A 402 0.35 -12.84 -17.74
C ASN A 402 -0.10 -11.81 -16.68
N SER A 403 -1.30 -11.95 -16.11
CA SER A 403 -1.87 -11.00 -15.14
C SER A 403 -2.47 -11.69 -13.92
N MET A 404 -2.79 -10.92 -12.87
CA MET A 404 -3.53 -11.38 -11.69
C MET A 404 -4.76 -10.51 -11.44
N MET A 405 -5.87 -11.13 -11.05
CA MET A 405 -7.08 -10.46 -10.56
C MET A 405 -7.49 -10.99 -9.19
N ILE A 406 -7.87 -10.10 -8.28
CA ILE A 406 -8.43 -10.44 -6.97
C ILE A 406 -9.71 -9.65 -6.75
N GLY A 407 -10.79 -10.32 -6.31
CA GLY A 407 -12.05 -9.68 -5.96
C GLY A 407 -12.94 -10.59 -5.11
N PHE A 408 -13.77 -10.01 -4.24
CA PHE A 408 -14.63 -10.75 -3.32
C PHE A 408 -16.07 -10.25 -3.41
N ASN A 409 -17.01 -11.18 -3.62
CA ASN A 409 -18.42 -10.92 -3.87
C ASN A 409 -18.63 -9.90 -5.01
N SER A 410 -17.90 -10.07 -6.12
CA SER A 410 -17.91 -9.15 -7.27
C SER A 410 -17.62 -9.90 -8.58
N ASP A 411 -18.03 -9.34 -9.72
CA ASP A 411 -17.65 -9.77 -11.07
C ASP A 411 -16.54 -8.87 -11.67
N ILE A 412 -16.18 -7.78 -10.99
CA ILE A 412 -15.04 -6.92 -11.31
C ILE A 412 -13.89 -7.16 -10.32
N SER A 413 -12.64 -7.10 -10.81
CA SER A 413 -11.47 -7.21 -9.93
C SER A 413 -11.31 -5.96 -9.08
N THR A 414 -11.26 -6.12 -7.75
CA THR A 414 -10.90 -5.04 -6.83
C THR A 414 -9.42 -4.67 -6.99
N LEU A 415 -8.55 -5.67 -7.10
CA LEU A 415 -7.12 -5.51 -7.37
C LEU A 415 -6.74 -6.26 -8.64
N TYR A 416 -6.02 -5.58 -9.53
CA TYR A 416 -5.46 -6.11 -10.76
C TYR A 416 -3.96 -5.85 -10.81
N ILE A 417 -3.17 -6.85 -11.23
CA ILE A 417 -1.76 -6.69 -11.57
C ILE A 417 -1.59 -7.10 -13.03
N GLY A 418 -1.28 -6.13 -13.88
CA GLY A 418 -1.13 -6.30 -15.32
C GLY A 418 0.28 -6.66 -15.77
N THR A 419 0.42 -6.80 -17.09
CA THR A 419 1.66 -7.24 -17.73
C THR A 419 2.78 -6.21 -17.63
N ALA A 420 4.01 -6.70 -17.44
CA ALA A 420 5.22 -5.93 -17.66
C ALA A 420 5.56 -5.91 -19.17
N SER A 421 6.23 -4.85 -19.65
CA SER A 421 6.58 -4.72 -21.08
C SER A 421 7.83 -5.51 -21.50
N GLY A 422 8.60 -6.03 -20.55
CA GLY A 422 9.78 -6.85 -20.82
C GLY A 422 10.73 -6.97 -19.61
N ALA A 423 11.94 -7.48 -19.87
CA ALA A 423 12.97 -7.62 -18.85
C ALA A 423 13.35 -6.27 -18.21
N GLY A 424 13.41 -6.22 -16.87
CA GLY A 424 13.72 -5.00 -16.12
C GLY A 424 12.57 -4.01 -15.98
N THR A 425 11.36 -4.36 -16.41
CA THR A 425 10.15 -3.52 -16.24
C THR A 425 9.16 -4.18 -15.27
N ILE A 426 8.29 -3.38 -14.68
CA ILE A 426 7.24 -3.83 -13.75
C ILE A 426 5.87 -3.83 -14.44
N GLY A 427 4.98 -4.70 -13.94
CA GLY A 427 3.56 -4.64 -14.28
C GLY A 427 2.90 -3.41 -13.65
N ARG A 428 1.75 -3.02 -14.20
CA ARG A 428 0.92 -1.95 -13.65
C ARG A 428 -0.12 -2.50 -12.67
N VAL A 429 -0.36 -1.78 -11.58
CA VAL A 429 -1.37 -2.14 -10.58
C VAL A 429 -2.61 -1.27 -10.77
N GLY A 430 -3.77 -1.91 -10.87
CA GLY A 430 -5.07 -1.25 -10.90
C GLY A 430 -5.86 -1.59 -9.64
N VAL A 431 -6.44 -0.59 -8.99
CA VAL A 431 -7.45 -0.76 -7.93
C VAL A 431 -8.77 -0.22 -8.48
N GLY A 432 -9.79 -1.08 -8.57
CA GLY A 432 -11.06 -0.76 -9.25
C GLY A 432 -10.99 -0.64 -10.78
N THR A 433 -9.84 -0.98 -11.40
CA THR A 433 -9.66 -0.98 -12.86
C THR A 433 -8.73 -2.10 -13.32
N THR A 434 -9.02 -2.69 -14.49
CA THR A 434 -8.17 -3.70 -15.16
C THR A 434 -7.30 -3.12 -16.29
N SER A 435 -7.42 -1.81 -16.56
CA SER A 435 -6.68 -1.12 -17.63
C SER A 435 -5.90 0.11 -17.11
N PRO A 436 -5.02 -0.04 -16.10
CA PRO A 436 -4.24 1.07 -15.57
C PRO A 436 -3.34 1.71 -16.64
N SER A 437 -3.45 3.03 -16.75
CA SER A 437 -2.69 3.92 -17.63
C SER A 437 -1.32 4.30 -17.05
N THR A 438 -1.18 4.27 -15.72
CA THR A 438 0.02 4.56 -14.92
C THR A 438 0.51 3.29 -14.19
N THR A 439 1.62 3.39 -13.44
CA THR A 439 2.17 2.27 -12.64
C THR A 439 1.23 1.81 -11.53
N LEU A 440 0.58 2.75 -10.85
CA LEU A 440 -0.52 2.51 -9.92
C LEU A 440 -1.67 3.44 -10.33
N GLU A 441 -2.84 2.87 -10.58
CA GLU A 441 -4.06 3.63 -10.82
C GLU A 441 -5.18 3.13 -9.90
N VAL A 442 -5.72 4.04 -9.09
CA VAL A 442 -6.89 3.79 -8.24
C VAL A 442 -8.07 4.48 -8.92
N GLN A 443 -9.14 3.72 -9.22
CA GLN A 443 -10.37 4.24 -9.81
C GLN A 443 -11.57 3.86 -8.95
N HIS A 444 -12.51 4.79 -8.81
CA HIS A 444 -13.85 4.54 -8.25
C HIS A 444 -14.85 5.35 -9.05
N ASN A 445 -15.68 4.68 -9.86
CA ASN A 445 -16.71 5.33 -10.66
C ASN A 445 -18.05 5.33 -9.90
N SER A 446 -18.22 6.28 -9.00
CA SER A 446 -19.38 6.40 -8.12
C SER A 446 -19.72 7.86 -7.84
N ALA A 447 -20.97 8.15 -7.50
CA ALA A 447 -21.42 9.46 -7.03
C ALA A 447 -21.10 9.72 -5.54
N SER A 448 -20.28 8.87 -4.92
CA SER A 448 -19.86 9.01 -3.53
C SER A 448 -19.01 10.26 -3.30
N THR A 449 -19.19 10.90 -2.15
CA THR A 449 -18.33 12.00 -1.67
C THR A 449 -17.16 11.53 -0.80
N THR A 450 -17.01 10.22 -0.60
CA THR A 450 -15.87 9.61 0.12
C THR A 450 -14.58 9.81 -0.66
N PRO A 451 -13.42 10.01 0.00
CA PRO A 451 -12.13 10.09 -0.69
C PRO A 451 -11.81 8.81 -1.47
N LEU A 452 -11.07 8.97 -2.58
CA LEU A 452 -10.57 7.87 -3.40
C LEU A 452 -9.33 7.19 -2.79
N LEU A 453 -8.52 8.01 -2.11
CA LEU A 453 -7.36 7.60 -1.31
C LEU A 453 -7.47 8.35 0.01
N GLU A 454 -7.52 7.61 1.11
CA GLU A 454 -7.48 8.12 2.47
C GLU A 454 -6.11 7.81 3.07
N LEU A 455 -5.51 8.81 3.70
CA LEU A 455 -4.29 8.67 4.49
C LEU A 455 -4.68 9.06 5.91
N GLU A 456 -4.77 8.06 6.78
CA GLU A 456 -5.17 8.23 8.18
C GLU A 456 -4.03 7.75 9.08
N GLN A 457 -3.76 8.49 10.15
CA GLN A 457 -2.89 8.10 11.24
C GLN A 457 -3.75 8.04 12.52
N ALA A 458 -3.97 6.84 13.04
CA ALA A 458 -4.98 6.56 14.07
C ALA A 458 -4.51 6.79 15.53
N ASN A 459 -3.29 7.30 15.73
CA ASN A 459 -2.67 7.58 17.03
C ASN A 459 -2.16 9.03 17.07
N ALA A 460 -2.50 9.78 18.12
CA ALA A 460 -2.20 11.22 18.25
C ALA A 460 -0.73 11.54 18.61
N THR A 461 0.22 10.99 17.83
CA THR A 461 1.65 11.35 17.84
C THR A 461 2.31 11.17 16.45
N GLY A 462 1.68 11.56 15.35
CA GLY A 462 2.37 11.55 14.05
C GLY A 462 1.52 11.68 12.79
N ASP A 463 2.20 12.01 11.70
CA ASP A 463 1.59 12.64 10.53
C ASP A 463 0.86 11.70 9.57
N ALA A 464 -0.36 12.07 9.20
CA ALA A 464 -1.04 11.56 8.01
C ALA A 464 -0.49 12.30 6.78
N SER A 465 0.52 11.72 6.10
CA SER A 465 1.26 12.40 5.04
C SER A 465 1.61 11.56 3.81
N MET A 466 1.83 12.24 2.68
CA MET A 466 2.32 11.70 1.41
C MET A 466 3.64 12.36 1.02
N LEU A 467 4.65 11.53 0.79
CA LEU A 467 5.98 11.93 0.34
C LEU A 467 6.10 11.80 -1.19
N ILE A 468 6.42 12.91 -1.86
CA ILE A 468 6.76 12.99 -3.28
C ILE A 468 8.25 13.32 -3.37
N GLN A 469 9.09 12.40 -3.87
CA GLN A 469 10.53 12.63 -3.92
C GLN A 469 11.21 12.10 -5.19
N ASN A 470 12.35 12.70 -5.51
CA ASN A 470 13.35 12.20 -6.44
C ASN A 470 14.73 12.14 -5.72
N THR A 471 15.82 11.90 -6.46
CA THR A 471 17.17 11.79 -5.87
C THR A 471 17.78 13.10 -5.37
N THR A 472 17.09 14.24 -5.57
CA THR A 472 17.60 15.58 -5.25
C THR A 472 16.64 16.43 -4.41
N GLN A 473 15.35 16.10 -4.36
CA GLN A 473 14.32 16.90 -3.72
C GLN A 473 13.19 16.00 -3.21
N ALA A 474 12.66 16.36 -2.04
CA ALA A 474 11.48 15.80 -1.44
C ALA A 474 10.44 16.91 -1.22
N PHE A 475 9.16 16.56 -1.30
CA PHE A 475 8.07 17.32 -0.74
C PHE A 475 7.16 16.37 0.01
N THR A 476 6.92 16.65 1.28
CA THR A 476 5.90 15.96 2.08
C THR A 476 4.70 16.88 2.22
N LEU A 477 3.51 16.36 1.93
CA LEU A 477 2.24 17.05 2.19
C LEU A 477 1.34 16.20 3.10
N GLY A 478 0.60 16.83 4.00
CA GLY A 478 -0.23 16.09 4.94
C GLY A 478 -0.71 16.93 6.12
N ILE A 479 -1.20 16.24 7.15
CA ILE A 479 -1.54 16.83 8.45
C ILE A 479 -0.38 16.58 9.42
N ASP A 480 0.12 17.67 10.00
CA ASP A 480 1.15 17.69 11.04
C ASP A 480 0.46 17.75 12.41
N ASP A 481 0.45 16.60 13.08
CA ASP A 481 -0.19 16.36 14.39
C ASP A 481 0.60 17.02 15.52
N ASP A 482 1.95 17.01 15.44
CA ASP A 482 2.86 17.65 16.39
C ASP A 482 2.68 19.20 16.42
N ASP A 483 2.24 19.81 15.31
CA ASP A 483 1.92 21.24 15.20
C ASP A 483 0.41 21.56 15.24
N SER A 484 -0.39 20.70 15.90
CA SER A 484 -1.86 20.88 16.10
C SER A 484 -2.70 20.76 14.82
N ASP A 485 -2.61 19.60 14.16
CA ASP A 485 -3.43 19.19 13.00
C ASP A 485 -3.38 20.15 11.80
N LYS A 486 -2.27 20.86 11.59
CA LYS A 486 -2.14 21.81 10.47
C LYS A 486 -1.91 21.08 9.16
N PHE A 487 -2.59 21.49 8.10
CA PHE A 487 -2.24 21.03 6.76
C PHE A 487 -0.98 21.73 6.28
N LYS A 488 0.01 20.97 5.81
CA LYS A 488 1.33 21.48 5.46
C LYS A 488 1.86 20.94 4.14
N ILE A 489 2.76 21.71 3.53
CA ILE A 489 3.67 21.26 2.46
C ILE A 489 5.09 21.65 2.88
N SER A 490 5.89 20.65 3.22
CA SER A 490 7.32 20.75 3.55
C SER A 490 8.18 20.43 2.32
N ASP A 491 9.35 21.07 2.17
CA ASP A 491 10.39 20.68 1.18
C ASP A 491 11.38 19.62 1.70
N ASN A 492 10.97 18.89 2.72
CA ASN A 492 11.71 17.82 3.38
C ASN A 492 10.97 16.48 3.26
N THR A 493 11.51 15.42 3.87
CA THR A 493 10.88 14.08 3.92
C THR A 493 9.87 13.92 5.05
N SER A 494 9.63 14.95 5.85
CA SER A 494 8.75 14.95 7.03
C SER A 494 8.15 16.35 7.21
N LEU A 495 6.95 16.45 7.78
CA LEU A 495 6.36 17.75 8.13
C LEU A 495 7.09 18.38 9.33
N GLY A 496 6.78 19.64 9.64
CA GLY A 496 7.42 20.37 10.75
C GLY A 496 8.87 20.82 10.48
N THR A 497 9.44 20.42 9.33
CA THR A 497 10.80 20.78 8.91
C THR A 497 10.74 21.50 7.58
N ASN A 498 11.16 22.77 7.53
CA ASN A 498 11.09 23.63 6.33
C ASN A 498 9.70 23.70 5.68
N ASP A 499 8.66 23.93 6.48
CA ASP A 499 7.31 24.10 5.96
C ASP A 499 7.24 25.32 5.03
N ARG A 500 6.79 25.10 3.79
CA ARG A 500 6.69 26.14 2.74
C ARG A 500 5.29 26.70 2.62
N LEU A 501 4.28 25.86 2.87
CA LEU A 501 2.89 26.25 2.99
C LEU A 501 2.31 25.60 4.25
N THR A 502 1.57 26.39 5.03
CA THR A 502 0.86 25.97 6.24
C THR A 502 -0.57 26.46 6.17
N ILE A 503 -1.55 25.64 6.52
CA ILE A 503 -2.93 26.06 6.77
C ILE A 503 -3.28 25.64 8.20
N ASP A 504 -3.60 26.61 9.04
CA ASP A 504 -3.94 26.35 10.44
C ASP A 504 -5.41 25.91 10.64
N GLY A 505 -5.74 25.42 11.83
CA GLY A 505 -7.11 25.04 12.20
C GLY A 505 -8.13 26.19 12.25
N SER A 506 -7.69 27.45 12.07
CA SER A 506 -8.55 28.62 11.89
C SER A 506 -8.75 28.99 10.41
N GLY A 507 -8.03 28.34 9.49
CA GLY A 507 -8.06 28.61 8.05
C GLY A 507 -7.06 29.67 7.57
N ASN A 508 -6.11 30.11 8.40
CA ASN A 508 -5.07 31.06 7.99
C ASN A 508 -4.01 30.35 7.14
N VAL A 509 -3.60 30.97 6.02
CA VAL A 509 -2.57 30.43 5.12
C VAL A 509 -1.23 31.12 5.37
N GLY A 510 -0.25 30.36 5.85
CA GLY A 510 1.14 30.77 5.94
C GLY A 510 1.93 30.35 4.70
N ILE A 511 2.65 31.27 4.07
CA ILE A 511 3.66 30.98 3.06
C ILE A 511 5.02 31.32 3.66
N GLY A 512 5.89 30.32 3.79
CA GLY A 512 7.18 30.45 4.46
C GLY A 512 7.13 30.63 5.98
N THR A 513 5.95 30.50 6.60
CA THR A 513 5.75 30.51 8.06
C THR A 513 4.89 29.33 8.51
N ALA A 514 5.18 28.79 9.71
CA ALA A 514 4.41 27.74 10.37
C ALA A 514 3.32 28.29 11.33
N SER A 515 3.34 29.60 11.60
CA SER A 515 2.45 30.26 12.57
C SER A 515 1.82 31.51 11.97
N PRO A 516 1.00 31.38 10.90
CA PRO A 516 0.35 32.52 10.27
C PRO A 516 -0.53 33.27 11.27
N THR A 517 -0.32 34.58 11.39
CA THR A 517 -1.04 35.46 12.32
C THR A 517 -2.27 36.14 11.69
N THR A 518 -2.38 36.07 10.36
CA THR A 518 -3.47 36.62 9.55
C THR A 518 -3.88 35.64 8.44
N ALA A 519 -5.09 35.82 7.88
CA ALA A 519 -5.69 34.92 6.89
C ALA A 519 -4.79 34.56 5.70
N LEU A 520 -3.91 35.49 5.30
CA LEU A 520 -2.71 35.22 4.53
C LEU A 520 -1.54 35.86 5.30
N ASP A 521 -0.48 35.10 5.55
CA ASP A 521 0.76 35.56 6.17
C ASP A 521 1.93 35.08 5.28
N VAL A 522 2.75 36.02 4.78
CA VAL A 522 3.84 35.72 3.85
C VAL A 522 5.14 36.13 4.51
N GLU A 523 5.89 35.13 4.97
CA GLU A 523 7.18 35.29 5.65
C GLU A 523 8.30 34.70 4.78
N PHE A 524 9.50 35.25 4.89
CA PHE A 524 10.69 34.62 4.32
C PHE A 524 11.89 34.82 5.23
N ALA A 525 12.18 33.82 6.07
CA ALA A 525 13.48 33.72 6.72
C ALA A 525 14.59 33.56 5.67
N LEU A 526 15.81 34.07 5.96
CA LEU A 526 17.01 34.10 5.09
C LEU A 526 17.24 35.35 4.22
N GLY A 527 16.64 36.49 4.56
CA GLY A 527 17.16 37.81 4.13
C GLY A 527 16.87 38.24 2.69
N ALA A 528 15.96 37.56 2.00
CA ALA A 528 15.22 38.14 0.89
C ALA A 528 14.00 38.94 1.40
N ASN A 529 13.42 39.78 0.56
CA ASN A 529 12.18 40.47 0.90
C ASN A 529 11.00 39.48 0.81
N ALA A 530 10.27 39.30 1.91
CA ALA A 530 8.91 38.77 1.82
C ALA A 530 8.06 39.74 1.00
N GLY A 531 7.30 39.23 0.03
CA GLY A 531 6.55 40.06 -0.91
C GLY A 531 5.63 39.25 -1.81
N ILE A 532 4.63 39.93 -2.36
CA ILE A 532 3.72 39.39 -3.36
C ILE A 532 4.08 40.07 -4.68
N ASP A 533 4.72 39.33 -5.58
CA ASP A 533 4.93 39.78 -6.96
C ASP A 533 3.64 39.53 -7.76
N ILE A 534 3.10 40.60 -8.37
CA ILE A 534 1.89 40.54 -9.19
C ILE A 534 2.31 40.94 -10.60
N ASN A 535 2.47 39.95 -11.46
CA ASN A 535 2.97 40.09 -12.82
C ASN A 535 1.91 39.59 -13.82
N ASN A 536 1.65 40.36 -14.89
CA ASN A 536 0.91 39.89 -16.05
C ASN A 536 1.89 39.70 -17.22
N ALA A 537 1.93 38.48 -17.76
CA ALA A 537 2.84 38.11 -18.84
C ALA A 537 2.24 38.28 -20.26
N ASP A 538 0.98 38.70 -20.39
CA ASP A 538 0.32 38.97 -21.68
C ASP A 538 0.26 40.49 -21.96
N PRO A 539 1.17 41.04 -22.78
CA PRO A 539 1.20 42.47 -23.10
C PRO A 539 0.06 42.85 -24.05
N GLY A 540 -0.87 43.68 -23.57
CA GLY A 540 -1.92 44.31 -24.37
C GLY A 540 -3.36 44.06 -23.93
N THR A 541 -3.64 43.30 -22.86
CA THR A 541 -5.02 42.94 -22.47
C THR A 541 -5.38 43.05 -20.97
N PHE A 542 -4.44 42.92 -20.03
CA PHE A 542 -4.76 42.88 -18.60
C PHE A 542 -3.74 43.59 -17.69
N ASP A 543 -4.24 44.18 -16.60
CA ASP A 543 -3.44 44.94 -15.63
C ASP A 543 -2.96 44.06 -14.45
N PRO A 544 -1.65 43.98 -14.13
CA PRO A 544 -1.19 43.42 -12.87
C PRO A 544 -1.63 44.32 -11.70
N ARG A 545 -2.45 43.79 -10.79
CA ARG A 545 -3.09 44.58 -9.72
C ARG A 545 -3.38 43.83 -8.43
N LEU A 546 -3.32 44.56 -7.33
CA LEU A 546 -3.95 44.21 -6.05
C LEU A 546 -5.34 44.86 -5.97
N ARG A 547 -6.36 44.06 -5.68
CA ARG A 547 -7.77 44.48 -5.61
C ARG A 547 -8.29 44.40 -4.18
N PHE A 548 -8.91 45.48 -3.72
CA PHE A 548 -9.61 45.59 -2.44
C PHE A 548 -11.10 45.70 -2.72
N GLN A 549 -11.89 44.82 -2.11
CA GLN A 549 -13.34 44.80 -2.35
C GLN A 549 -14.11 44.49 -1.08
N ILE A 550 -15.21 45.21 -0.87
CA ILE A 550 -16.21 44.92 0.15
C ILE A 550 -17.46 44.41 -0.56
N ASP A 551 -17.83 43.16 -0.26
CA ASP A 551 -19.08 42.48 -0.66
C ASP A 551 -19.71 42.99 -1.98
N GLY A 552 -19.15 42.57 -3.11
CA GLY A 552 -19.68 42.91 -4.44
C GLY A 552 -19.56 44.39 -4.90
N THR A 553 -19.42 45.36 -3.99
CA THR A 553 -19.87 46.75 -4.23
C THR A 553 -18.73 47.77 -4.30
N SER A 554 -18.07 48.07 -3.19
CA SER A 554 -16.98 49.04 -3.15
C SER A 554 -15.69 48.35 -3.59
N VAL A 555 -15.16 48.75 -4.76
CA VAL A 555 -13.93 48.18 -5.31
C VAL A 555 -12.88 49.26 -5.51
N TRP A 556 -11.70 49.02 -4.95
CA TRP A 556 -10.48 49.74 -5.27
C TRP A 556 -9.48 48.77 -5.86
N ALA A 557 -8.63 49.23 -6.76
CA ALA A 557 -7.50 48.47 -7.24
C ALA A 557 -6.27 49.36 -7.37
N MET A 558 -5.09 48.78 -7.15
CA MET A 558 -3.80 49.42 -7.42
C MET A 558 -2.91 48.48 -8.23
N GLY A 559 -2.17 49.00 -9.20
CA GLY A 559 -1.47 48.18 -10.17
C GLY A 559 -0.88 48.99 -11.32
N ALA A 560 -0.19 48.33 -12.25
CA ALA A 560 0.26 48.97 -13.49
C ALA A 560 -0.79 48.83 -14.58
N ASP A 561 -1.01 49.90 -15.35
CA ASP A 561 -1.89 49.93 -16.52
C ASP A 561 -1.05 49.82 -17.79
N ASP A 562 -0.96 48.60 -18.32
CA ASP A 562 -0.27 48.25 -19.57
C ASP A 562 -0.83 49.05 -20.76
N SER A 563 -2.14 49.35 -20.76
CA SER A 563 -2.80 50.12 -21.81
C SER A 563 -2.49 51.63 -21.80
N ASP A 564 -1.90 52.13 -20.71
CA ASP A 564 -1.47 53.53 -20.53
C ASP A 564 0.05 53.64 -20.24
N ALA A 565 0.84 52.78 -20.90
CA ALA A 565 2.31 52.74 -20.84
C ALA A 565 2.87 52.46 -19.43
N ASP A 566 2.43 51.35 -18.83
CA ASP A 566 2.90 50.79 -17.55
C ASP A 566 2.79 51.73 -16.34
N LYS A 567 1.94 52.76 -16.43
CA LYS A 567 1.71 53.71 -15.32
C LYS A 567 1.10 53.00 -14.13
N PHE A 568 1.69 53.18 -12.94
CA PHE A 568 1.08 52.68 -11.72
C PHE A 568 -0.11 53.58 -11.33
N LYS A 569 -1.30 53.01 -11.12
CA LYS A 569 -2.49 53.77 -10.74
C LYS A 569 -3.18 53.19 -9.51
N ILE A 570 -3.95 54.04 -8.85
CA ILE A 570 -4.94 53.67 -7.83
C ILE A 570 -6.30 54.10 -8.37
N ALA A 571 -7.20 53.15 -8.58
CA ALA A 571 -8.47 53.34 -9.26
C ALA A 571 -9.68 52.93 -8.39
N THR A 572 -10.80 53.64 -8.55
CA THR A 572 -12.12 53.24 -8.06
C THR A 572 -12.79 52.38 -9.13
N GLY A 573 -12.75 51.06 -8.96
CA GLY A 573 -13.21 50.10 -9.95
C GLY A 573 -12.44 48.78 -9.88
N GLY A 574 -12.92 47.78 -10.62
CA GLY A 574 -12.30 46.45 -10.66
C GLY A 574 -11.09 46.33 -11.58
N ASN A 575 -10.85 47.29 -12.49
CA ASN A 575 -9.76 47.35 -13.47
C ASN A 575 -8.99 48.67 -13.30
N ILE A 576 -7.69 48.71 -13.60
CA ILE A 576 -6.82 49.86 -13.29
C ILE A 576 -7.04 51.00 -14.31
N GLY A 577 -7.28 50.67 -15.57
CA GLY A 577 -7.53 51.67 -16.63
C GLY A 577 -8.86 52.43 -16.55
N ALA A 578 -9.77 52.08 -15.64
CA ALA A 578 -11.07 52.75 -15.48
C ALA A 578 -11.22 53.35 -14.08
N GLY A 579 -11.47 54.67 -14.00
CA GLY A 579 -11.69 55.36 -12.72
C GLY A 579 -10.42 55.61 -11.91
N ALA A 580 -9.28 55.83 -12.59
CA ALA A 580 -8.02 56.19 -11.95
C ALA A 580 -8.15 57.51 -11.15
N VAL A 581 -7.87 57.43 -9.85
CA VAL A 581 -7.89 58.57 -8.91
C VAL A 581 -6.49 59.14 -8.72
N ILE A 582 -5.48 58.26 -8.64
CA ILE A 582 -4.06 58.61 -8.63
C ILE A 582 -3.38 57.87 -9.76
N THR A 583 -2.57 58.58 -10.54
CA THR A 583 -1.74 58.03 -11.63
C THR A 583 -0.29 58.42 -11.40
N ILE A 584 0.63 57.45 -11.43
CA ILE A 584 2.06 57.67 -11.33
C ILE A 584 2.67 57.32 -12.69
N ASP A 585 3.13 58.34 -13.40
CA ASP A 585 3.93 58.17 -14.60
C ASP A 585 5.38 57.92 -14.18
N GLY A 586 5.77 56.64 -14.17
CA GLY A 586 7.13 56.20 -13.86
C GLY A 586 8.17 56.66 -14.88
N SER A 587 7.77 56.87 -16.15
CA SER A 587 8.68 57.32 -17.21
C SER A 587 9.09 58.78 -17.03
N ASN A 588 8.16 59.63 -16.56
CA ASN A 588 8.40 61.05 -16.31
C ASN A 588 8.62 61.40 -14.82
N SER A 589 8.42 60.45 -13.90
CA SER A 589 8.39 60.67 -12.44
C SER A 589 7.33 61.69 -12.00
N PHE A 590 6.14 61.63 -12.60
CA PHE A 590 5.02 62.56 -12.34
C PHE A 590 3.88 61.87 -11.59
N VAL A 591 3.22 62.60 -10.67
CA VAL A 591 2.04 62.12 -9.94
C VAL A 591 0.82 62.97 -10.32
N GLY A 592 -0.17 62.33 -10.93
CA GLY A 592 -1.48 62.89 -11.22
C GLY A 592 -2.51 62.53 -10.14
N ILE A 593 -3.31 63.49 -9.69
CA ILE A 593 -4.51 63.28 -8.87
C ILE A 593 -5.71 63.78 -9.66
N GLY A 594 -6.66 62.89 -9.95
CA GLY A 594 -7.81 63.15 -10.84
C GLY A 594 -7.45 63.25 -12.33
N THR A 595 -6.21 62.92 -12.72
CA THR A 595 -5.73 62.89 -14.12
C THR A 595 -4.92 61.63 -14.40
N THR A 596 -5.02 61.10 -15.62
CA THR A 596 -4.21 59.98 -16.14
C THR A 596 -2.98 60.44 -16.94
N SER A 597 -2.90 61.74 -17.23
CA SER A 597 -1.82 62.35 -17.99
C SER A 597 -1.31 63.58 -17.24
N PRO A 598 -0.60 63.39 -16.10
CA PRO A 598 -0.03 64.51 -15.36
C PRO A 598 0.99 65.26 -16.23
N ALA A 599 0.85 66.58 -16.34
CA ALA A 599 1.74 67.42 -17.16
C ALA A 599 2.98 67.92 -16.40
N THR A 600 3.02 67.75 -15.08
CA THR A 600 4.12 68.17 -14.20
C THR A 600 4.30 67.18 -13.04
N THR A 601 5.37 67.35 -12.23
CA THR A 601 5.72 66.45 -11.12
C THR A 601 4.58 66.16 -10.14
N LEU A 602 3.72 67.15 -9.86
CA LEU A 602 2.46 66.94 -9.14
C LEU A 602 1.37 67.73 -9.87
N ASP A 603 0.49 67.02 -10.56
CA ASP A 603 -0.64 67.58 -11.28
C ASP A 603 -1.95 67.19 -10.60
N VAL A 604 -2.75 68.19 -10.20
CA VAL A 604 -4.02 67.98 -9.49
C VAL A 604 -5.13 68.57 -10.36
N ALA A 605 -5.92 67.70 -10.98
CA ALA A 605 -7.10 68.07 -11.76
C ALA A 605 -8.26 68.45 -10.84
N GLY A 606 -8.14 69.60 -10.17
CA GLY A 606 -9.12 70.10 -9.21
C GLY A 606 -8.53 71.13 -8.25
N THR A 607 -9.15 71.28 -7.08
CA THR A 607 -8.70 72.22 -6.04
C THR A 607 -7.85 71.49 -5.00
N ALA A 608 -6.59 71.90 -4.83
CA ALA A 608 -5.76 71.44 -3.72
C ALA A 608 -5.98 72.32 -2.46
N GLN A 609 -6.33 71.69 -1.33
CA GLN A 609 -6.33 72.36 -0.02
C GLN A 609 -5.10 71.89 0.78
N MET A 610 -4.31 72.84 1.29
CA MET A 610 -3.04 72.55 1.96
C MET A 610 -2.87 73.36 3.25
N THR A 611 -2.36 72.72 4.30
CA THR A 611 -1.89 73.41 5.50
C THR A 611 -0.38 73.57 5.43
N GLY A 612 0.12 74.81 5.44
CA GLY A 612 1.57 75.08 5.34
C GLY A 612 2.13 75.04 3.91
N PHE A 613 1.38 75.53 2.92
CA PHE A 613 1.85 75.63 1.52
C PHE A 613 3.16 76.44 1.42
N LYS A 614 4.22 75.79 0.92
CA LYS A 614 5.57 76.36 0.85
C LYS A 614 6.15 76.16 -0.55
N LEU A 615 6.17 77.22 -1.35
CA LEU A 615 6.92 77.24 -2.61
C LEU A 615 8.42 77.39 -2.32
N THR A 616 9.24 76.55 -2.97
CA THR A 616 10.70 76.48 -2.79
C THR A 616 11.47 77.56 -3.55
N THR A 617 10.82 78.27 -4.47
CA THR A 617 11.41 79.27 -5.36
C THR A 617 11.62 80.63 -4.67
N ALA A 618 12.72 80.76 -3.93
CA ALA A 618 13.22 82.02 -3.35
C ALA A 618 12.26 82.82 -2.45
N PRO A 619 11.66 82.22 -1.40
CA PRO A 619 10.90 82.96 -0.39
C PRO A 619 11.78 83.98 0.34
N THR A 620 11.63 85.25 0.01
CA THR A 620 12.35 86.37 0.63
C THR A 620 11.46 87.07 1.65
N THR A 621 11.98 87.40 2.83
CA THR A 621 11.18 88.02 3.90
C THR A 621 10.57 89.34 3.43
N GLY A 622 9.24 89.45 3.50
CA GLY A 622 8.49 90.63 3.05
C GLY A 622 7.93 90.55 1.63
N TYR A 623 8.34 89.55 0.83
CA TYR A 623 7.72 89.28 -0.47
C TYR A 623 6.33 88.70 -0.28
N ILE A 624 5.44 88.96 -1.24
CA ILE A 624 4.10 88.39 -1.29
C ILE A 624 4.04 87.26 -2.31
N LEU A 625 3.11 86.33 -2.13
CA LEU A 625 2.79 85.36 -3.15
C LEU A 625 1.84 86.00 -4.16
N SER A 626 2.27 86.13 -5.41
CA SER A 626 1.43 86.54 -6.55
C SER A 626 1.30 85.39 -7.54
N SER A 627 0.12 85.18 -8.10
CA SER A 627 -0.08 84.31 -9.27
C SER A 627 -0.04 85.12 -10.56
N ASP A 628 0.48 84.53 -11.63
CA ASP A 628 0.20 85.00 -12.98
C ASP A 628 -1.22 84.59 -13.44
N ALA A 629 -1.56 84.87 -14.70
CA ALA A 629 -2.85 84.49 -15.29
C ALA A 629 -3.00 82.97 -15.54
N ALA A 630 -1.92 82.19 -15.42
CA ALA A 630 -1.92 80.73 -15.50
C ALA A 630 -1.97 80.07 -14.11
N GLY A 631 -2.01 80.85 -13.02
CA GLY A 631 -2.04 80.36 -11.65
C GLY A 631 -0.66 80.03 -11.06
N VAL A 632 0.44 80.35 -11.75
CA VAL A 632 1.79 80.06 -11.26
C VAL A 632 2.14 81.01 -10.11
N GLY A 633 2.13 80.46 -8.89
CA GLY A 633 2.53 81.17 -7.69
C GLY A 633 4.03 81.51 -7.71
N THR A 634 4.36 82.79 -7.60
CA THR A 634 5.73 83.30 -7.48
C THR A 634 5.84 84.24 -6.29
N TRP A 635 6.95 84.15 -5.55
CA TRP A 635 7.29 85.14 -4.54
C TRP A 635 7.75 86.42 -5.24
N ALA A 636 6.89 87.44 -5.26
CA ALA A 636 7.18 88.72 -5.87
C ALA A 636 7.50 89.78 -4.82
N ASP A 637 8.46 90.65 -5.17
CA ASP A 637 8.59 91.94 -4.50
C ASP A 637 7.32 92.77 -4.81
N PRO A 638 6.57 93.25 -3.80
CA PRO A 638 5.45 94.16 -4.01
C PRO A 638 5.78 95.40 -4.86
N ALA A 639 7.05 95.79 -4.96
CA ALA A 639 7.50 96.95 -5.74
C ALA A 639 7.54 96.74 -7.27
N THR A 640 7.48 95.50 -7.77
CA THR A 640 7.76 95.20 -9.20
C THR A 640 6.54 94.78 -10.04
N LEU A 641 5.31 94.89 -9.51
CA LEU A 641 4.10 94.44 -10.21
C LEU A 641 3.55 95.48 -11.21
N PRO A 642 3.36 95.14 -12.50
CA PRO A 642 2.94 96.11 -13.53
C PRO A 642 1.42 96.33 -13.54
N GLY A 643 0.96 97.25 -12.69
CA GLY A 643 -0.43 97.73 -12.62
C GLY A 643 -0.48 99.09 -11.93
N GLY A 644 -0.34 100.16 -12.72
CA GLY A 644 0.04 101.49 -12.21
C GLY A 644 -0.91 102.14 -11.20
N ASN A 645 -0.33 103.10 -10.46
CA ASN A 645 -0.95 104.02 -9.47
C ASN A 645 -1.01 103.54 -8.00
N TRP A 646 -0.41 102.40 -7.65
CA TRP A 646 -0.20 102.00 -6.24
C TRP A 646 1.28 101.72 -5.95
N THR A 647 2.07 102.76 -5.70
CA THR A 647 3.48 102.62 -5.30
C THR A 647 3.58 102.41 -3.79
N LYS A 648 4.17 101.29 -3.34
CA LYS A 648 4.28 100.96 -1.91
C LYS A 648 5.53 101.57 -1.28
N SER A 649 5.35 102.54 -0.39
CA SER A 649 6.32 102.88 0.66
C SER A 649 5.58 102.97 1.99
N GLY A 650 5.80 101.99 2.86
CA GLY A 650 4.98 101.77 4.05
C GLY A 650 3.63 101.12 3.75
N ASN A 651 2.87 100.86 4.82
CA ASN A 651 1.46 100.51 4.74
C ASN A 651 0.66 101.74 5.18
N PHE A 652 -0.34 102.16 4.43
CA PHE A 652 -1.16 101.34 3.52
C PHE A 652 -1.14 101.86 2.07
N VAL A 653 -1.93 101.20 1.22
CA VAL A 653 -2.90 101.89 0.36
C VAL A 653 -3.54 102.99 1.24
N TYR A 654 -2.96 104.20 1.27
CA TYR A 654 -2.98 105.30 2.28
C TYR A 654 -1.99 105.25 3.48
N ASN A 655 -1.29 106.37 3.76
CA ASN A 655 -0.98 106.92 5.12
C ASN A 655 0.15 106.34 6.03
N THR A 656 0.81 107.21 6.81
CA THR A 656 1.53 106.88 8.09
C THR A 656 1.11 107.75 9.29
N ALA A 657 -0.14 108.20 9.29
CA ALA A 657 -0.97 108.55 10.45
C ALA A 657 -0.81 109.93 11.14
N ASP A 658 -0.40 110.99 10.42
CA ASP A 658 -1.01 112.31 10.71
C ASP A 658 -1.08 113.34 9.56
N SER A 659 -0.56 113.05 8.36
CA SER A 659 -0.62 113.95 7.18
C SER A 659 -0.75 113.21 5.84
N ILE A 660 -1.51 113.79 4.90
CA ILE A 660 -1.67 113.32 3.51
C ILE A 660 -1.11 114.38 2.55
N GLY A 661 -0.21 113.99 1.66
CA GLY A 661 0.37 114.85 0.62
C GLY A 661 -0.19 114.55 -0.77
N VAL A 662 -0.57 115.58 -1.53
CA VAL A 662 -0.96 115.48 -2.95
C VAL A 662 -0.10 116.46 -3.75
N GLY A 663 0.69 115.97 -4.70
CA GLY A 663 1.70 116.78 -5.42
C GLY A 663 3.04 116.88 -4.69
N THR A 664 3.05 116.89 -3.35
CA THR A 664 4.24 116.85 -2.48
C THR A 664 4.47 115.46 -1.88
N SER A 665 5.74 115.14 -1.60
CA SER A 665 6.16 113.90 -0.92
C SER A 665 6.46 114.08 0.58
N THR A 666 6.38 115.30 1.11
CA THR A 666 6.70 115.63 2.51
C THR A 666 5.69 116.60 3.14
N PRO A 667 4.44 116.17 3.43
CA PRO A 667 3.38 117.06 3.92
C PRO A 667 3.58 117.50 5.39
N GLU A 668 3.66 118.81 5.62
CA GLU A 668 3.84 119.45 6.93
C GLU A 668 2.52 119.71 7.70
N LYS A 669 1.37 119.43 7.08
CA LYS A 669 0.02 119.60 7.66
C LYS A 669 -0.88 118.40 7.32
N LYS A 670 -1.93 118.19 8.12
CA LYS A 670 -2.79 116.98 8.06
C LYS A 670 -3.35 116.66 6.66
N LEU A 671 -3.54 117.69 5.85
CA LEU A 671 -3.69 117.59 4.41
C LEU A 671 -2.86 118.71 3.78
N GLU A 672 -1.95 118.36 2.89
CA GLU A 672 -1.14 119.31 2.13
C GLU A 672 -1.24 119.00 0.64
N VAL A 673 -1.45 120.05 -0.16
CA VAL A 673 -1.51 119.97 -1.61
C VAL A 673 -0.47 120.94 -2.16
N ASP A 674 0.55 120.42 -2.82
CA ASP A 674 1.55 121.22 -3.52
C ASP A 674 1.06 121.42 -4.96
N GLY A 675 0.17 122.41 -5.08
CA GLY A 675 -0.64 122.71 -6.25
C GLY A 675 -1.89 123.52 -5.86
N ASP A 676 -2.51 124.18 -6.85
CA ASP A 676 -3.58 125.15 -6.58
C ASP A 676 -4.84 124.56 -5.92
N ILE A 677 -5.26 125.18 -4.81
CA ILE A 677 -6.58 124.98 -4.20
C ILE A 677 -7.49 126.16 -4.60
N LYS A 678 -8.63 125.86 -5.25
CA LYS A 678 -9.52 126.88 -5.82
C LYS A 678 -10.47 127.53 -4.79
N GLN A 679 -10.02 128.59 -4.12
CA GLN A 679 -10.88 129.54 -3.39
C GLN A 679 -10.91 130.91 -4.10
N ARG A 680 -12.04 131.64 -4.09
CA ARG A 680 -12.29 132.76 -5.02
C ARG A 680 -12.46 134.13 -4.32
N ASN A 681 -11.40 134.94 -4.37
CA ASN A 681 -11.32 136.42 -4.25
C ASN A 681 -12.00 137.16 -3.07
N THR A 682 -11.21 137.64 -2.10
CA THR A 682 -11.56 138.70 -1.13
C THR A 682 -10.25 139.31 -0.56
N GLN A 683 -10.17 140.65 -0.36
CA GLN A 683 -9.03 141.32 0.30
C GLN A 683 -9.47 142.38 1.34
N ASN A 684 -8.69 142.57 2.41
CA ASN A 684 -8.97 143.48 3.53
C ASN A 684 -7.77 144.39 3.86
N HIS A 685 -8.01 145.70 4.05
CA HIS A 685 -7.01 146.70 4.44
C HIS A 685 -7.46 147.43 5.72
N THR A 686 -6.54 147.78 6.64
CA THR A 686 -6.86 148.48 7.91
C THR A 686 -5.83 149.56 8.26
N MET A 687 -6.26 150.69 8.83
CA MET A 687 -5.39 151.80 9.25
C MET A 687 -6.05 152.72 10.30
N THR A 688 -5.31 153.73 10.79
CA THR A 688 -5.77 154.72 11.80
C THR A 688 -5.45 156.15 11.36
N ARG A 689 -6.40 157.09 11.45
CA ARG A 689 -6.30 158.46 10.91
C ARG A 689 -6.73 159.49 11.96
N THR A 690 -5.87 160.43 12.32
CA THR A 690 -6.23 161.47 13.31
C THR A 690 -7.15 162.51 12.68
N MET A 691 -8.38 162.67 13.20
CA MET A 691 -9.30 163.69 12.68
C MET A 691 -8.82 165.10 13.05
N PRO A 692 -8.83 166.06 12.10
CA PRO A 692 -8.52 167.47 12.36
C PRO A 692 -9.40 168.06 13.47
N THR A 693 -8.94 169.11 14.16
CA THR A 693 -9.70 169.76 15.24
C THR A 693 -10.68 170.84 14.76
N VAL A 694 -10.55 171.31 13.52
CA VAL A 694 -11.35 172.39 12.95
C VAL A 694 -12.45 171.83 12.04
N VAL A 695 -13.66 172.39 12.12
CA VAL A 695 -14.78 172.00 11.26
C VAL A 695 -14.50 172.42 9.81
N SER A 696 -14.76 171.52 8.85
CA SER A 696 -14.39 171.60 7.42
C SER A 696 -12.95 171.22 7.07
N ASP A 697 -12.09 170.92 8.04
CA ASP A 697 -10.81 170.28 7.75
C ASP A 697 -10.98 168.77 7.53
N TYR A 698 -10.14 168.18 6.69
CA TYR A 698 -10.12 166.76 6.37
C TYR A 698 -8.77 166.10 6.62
N VAL A 699 -8.79 164.77 6.74
CA VAL A 699 -7.63 163.88 6.66
C VAL A 699 -7.87 162.83 5.57
N GLU A 700 -6.96 162.71 4.60
CA GLU A 700 -6.98 161.63 3.62
C GLU A 700 -6.71 160.28 4.28
N ILE A 701 -7.37 159.23 3.79
CA ILE A 701 -7.15 157.82 4.18
C ILE A 701 -6.16 157.16 3.21
N GLY A 702 -6.22 157.53 1.93
CA GLY A 702 -5.53 156.89 0.82
C GLY A 702 -6.42 156.70 -0.40
N ASN A 703 -5.97 155.84 -1.31
CA ASN A 703 -6.69 155.47 -2.52
C ASN A 703 -6.51 154.00 -2.90
N ILE A 704 -7.57 153.39 -3.45
CA ILE A 704 -7.52 152.08 -4.10
C ILE A 704 -7.29 152.35 -5.59
N VAL A 705 -6.14 151.95 -6.14
CA VAL A 705 -5.92 151.83 -7.58
C VAL A 705 -6.34 150.42 -7.98
N PHE A 706 -7.33 150.30 -8.84
CA PHE A 706 -7.79 149.00 -9.30
C PHE A 706 -7.15 148.62 -10.64
N ALA A 707 -6.78 147.36 -10.82
CA ALA A 707 -5.97 146.91 -11.96
C ALA A 707 -6.80 146.19 -13.05
N SER A 708 -6.36 146.36 -14.31
CA SER A 708 -7.04 145.78 -15.47
C SER A 708 -6.50 144.39 -15.84
N THR A 709 -7.42 143.44 -16.00
CA THR A 709 -7.22 142.29 -16.90
C THR A 709 -8.35 142.26 -17.94
N SER A 710 -8.05 142.78 -19.13
CA SER A 710 -8.81 142.62 -20.39
C SER A 710 -10.29 143.07 -20.42
N GLY A 711 -10.51 144.34 -20.77
CA GLY A 711 -11.55 144.75 -21.74
C GLY A 711 -13.03 144.68 -21.36
N GLY A 712 -13.38 144.19 -20.16
CA GLY A 712 -14.74 144.19 -19.62
C GLY A 712 -14.96 145.24 -18.53
N ALA A 713 -16.21 145.63 -18.28
CA ALA A 713 -16.57 146.66 -17.31
C ALA A 713 -16.00 146.35 -15.91
N TYR A 714 -15.09 147.20 -15.44
CA TYR A 714 -14.51 147.06 -14.11
C TYR A 714 -15.46 147.66 -13.06
N GLY A 715 -15.72 146.92 -12.00
CA GLY A 715 -16.56 147.37 -10.89
C GLY A 715 -16.57 146.39 -9.75
N GLY A 716 -16.61 146.91 -8.52
CA GLY A 716 -16.55 146.11 -7.30
C GLY A 716 -17.10 146.85 -6.10
N ASN A 717 -17.59 146.11 -5.11
CA ASN A 717 -18.06 146.68 -3.86
C ASN A 717 -16.87 146.95 -2.94
N LEU A 718 -16.81 148.17 -2.42
CA LEU A 718 -15.96 148.52 -1.29
C LEU A 718 -16.78 148.57 -0.02
N TRP A 719 -16.40 147.79 0.99
CA TRP A 719 -16.96 147.89 2.33
C TRP A 719 -15.98 148.69 3.19
N VAL A 720 -16.32 149.95 3.45
CA VAL A 720 -15.53 150.83 4.34
C VAL A 720 -16.23 150.91 5.70
N SER A 721 -15.49 150.70 6.79
CA SER A 721 -15.99 150.94 8.14
C SER A 721 -15.05 151.86 8.91
N VAL A 722 -15.63 152.84 9.61
CA VAL A 722 -14.90 153.86 10.37
C VAL A 722 -15.41 153.88 11.81
N SER A 723 -14.50 153.64 12.75
CA SER A 723 -14.72 153.77 14.21
C SER A 723 -13.92 154.96 14.72
N MET A 724 -14.27 155.59 15.85
CA MET A 724 -13.47 156.71 16.40
C MET A 724 -13.18 156.60 17.89
N GLY A 725 -11.99 157.08 18.29
CA GLY A 725 -11.51 157.16 19.67
C GLY A 725 -11.02 155.81 20.20
N TYR A 726 -11.93 154.83 20.27
CA TYR A 726 -11.66 153.46 20.66
C TYR A 726 -12.24 152.50 19.60
N SER A 727 -11.61 151.35 19.38
CA SER A 727 -11.86 150.44 18.25
C SER A 727 -13.18 149.65 18.31
N TRP A 728 -14.11 150.03 19.18
CA TRP A 728 -15.39 149.38 19.41
C TRP A 728 -16.44 150.45 19.79
N PRO A 729 -17.51 150.73 19.02
CA PRO A 729 -17.96 150.11 17.76
C PRO A 729 -17.66 150.95 16.50
N VAL A 730 -17.96 150.39 15.32
CA VAL A 730 -18.01 151.12 14.04
C VAL A 730 -19.09 152.21 14.13
N LEU A 731 -18.70 153.47 13.89
CA LEU A 731 -19.61 154.62 13.96
C LEU A 731 -20.34 154.84 12.63
N LYS A 732 -19.62 154.71 11.51
CA LYS A 732 -20.18 154.78 10.16
C LYS A 732 -19.63 153.66 9.30
N SER A 733 -20.52 152.91 8.67
CA SER A 733 -20.18 151.89 7.67
C SER A 733 -20.73 152.31 6.30
N TYR A 734 -20.05 151.91 5.24
CA TYR A 734 -20.33 152.29 3.87
C TYR A 734 -20.19 151.06 2.98
N ILE A 735 -21.18 150.82 2.12
CA ILE A 735 -21.02 149.98 0.94
C ILE A 735 -20.96 150.95 -0.23
N ILE A 736 -19.81 151.01 -0.87
CA ILE A 736 -19.55 151.92 -1.98
C ILE A 736 -19.35 151.06 -3.22
N PRO A 737 -20.41 150.84 -4.04
CA PRO A 737 -20.26 150.18 -5.33
C PRO A 737 -19.52 151.12 -6.27
N ILE A 738 -18.27 150.79 -6.59
CA ILE A 738 -17.48 151.54 -7.56
C ILE A 738 -17.76 150.97 -8.94
N ALA A 739 -18.38 151.76 -9.81
CA ALA A 739 -18.35 151.52 -11.25
C ALA A 739 -17.16 152.31 -11.82
N TYR A 740 -16.16 151.64 -12.39
CA TYR A 740 -14.98 152.33 -12.88
C TYR A 740 -15.36 153.06 -14.18
N ASN A 741 -14.66 154.15 -14.47
CA ASN A 741 -15.07 155.18 -15.43
C ASN A 741 -16.23 156.08 -14.94
N GLN A 742 -16.58 156.07 -13.64
CA GLN A 742 -17.12 157.29 -13.04
C GLN A 742 -16.03 158.38 -13.10
N THR A 743 -16.05 159.20 -14.15
CA THR A 743 -15.11 160.30 -14.34
C THR A 743 -15.64 161.56 -13.67
N GLY A 744 -15.55 161.61 -12.35
CA GLY A 744 -15.92 162.76 -11.53
C GLY A 744 -14.75 163.18 -10.65
N SER A 745 -13.88 164.05 -11.16
CA SER A 745 -12.74 164.63 -10.40
C SER A 745 -13.18 165.68 -9.36
N ALA A 746 -14.35 165.47 -8.75
CA ALA A 746 -14.91 166.25 -7.66
C ALA A 746 -15.16 165.30 -6.47
N TRP A 747 -14.83 165.76 -5.27
CA TRP A 747 -15.18 165.05 -4.05
C TRP A 747 -16.70 165.05 -3.87
N HIS A 748 -17.28 163.90 -3.58
CA HIS A 748 -18.68 163.72 -3.18
C HIS A 748 -18.75 163.17 -1.75
N THR A 749 -19.78 163.55 -1.00
CA THR A 749 -20.02 162.96 0.32
C THR A 749 -20.59 161.55 0.16
N ALA A 750 -19.89 160.54 0.67
CA ALA A 750 -20.38 159.17 0.68
C ALA A 750 -21.49 158.99 1.73
N ILE A 751 -22.60 158.39 1.32
CA ILE A 751 -23.73 158.14 2.23
C ILE A 751 -23.42 156.85 3.03
N PRO A 752 -23.39 156.91 4.38
CA PRO A 752 -23.21 155.71 5.19
C PRO A 752 -24.42 154.76 5.07
N ASN A 753 -24.16 153.46 4.91
CA ASN A 753 -25.21 152.43 4.90
C ASN A 753 -25.79 152.19 6.31
N SER A 754 -25.05 152.55 7.35
CA SER A 754 -25.48 152.59 8.73
C SER A 754 -24.68 153.64 9.51
N VAL A 755 -25.36 154.37 10.39
CA VAL A 755 -24.76 155.27 11.36
C VAL A 755 -25.18 154.80 12.75
N SER A 756 -24.21 154.36 13.55
CA SER A 756 -24.44 153.89 14.91
C SER A 756 -24.69 155.09 15.85
N HIS A 757 -25.96 155.45 16.02
CA HIS A 757 -26.39 156.42 17.03
C HIS A 757 -26.42 155.80 18.43
N TYR A 758 -25.24 155.58 19.02
CA TYR A 758 -25.13 155.43 20.46
C TYR A 758 -25.37 156.78 21.12
N ALA A 759 -26.41 156.86 21.96
CA ALA A 759 -26.97 158.10 22.49
C ALA A 759 -26.08 158.78 23.55
N ASN A 760 -24.95 159.36 23.12
CA ASN A 760 -24.25 160.52 23.71
C ASN A 760 -22.91 160.89 23.01
N GLN A 761 -22.59 160.36 21.82
CA GLN A 761 -21.34 160.71 21.13
C GLN A 761 -21.49 161.78 20.06
N THR A 762 -21.00 162.99 20.34
CA THR A 762 -20.68 164.06 19.35
C THR A 762 -19.40 163.75 18.56
N ASN A 763 -19.23 162.47 18.19
CA ASN A 763 -18.03 161.94 17.54
C ASN A 763 -18.35 161.28 16.19
N ALA A 764 -19.62 161.29 15.76
CA ALA A 764 -20.03 160.98 14.39
C ALA A 764 -19.88 162.19 13.45
N ASP A 765 -19.20 163.23 13.94
CA ASP A 765 -19.00 164.57 13.38
C ASP A 765 -17.95 164.57 12.24
N PHE A 766 -18.02 163.58 11.37
CA PHE A 766 -17.21 163.46 10.16
C PHE A 766 -18.02 162.90 9.00
N ASP A 767 -17.69 163.30 7.77
CA ASP A 767 -18.16 162.66 6.55
C ASP A 767 -17.00 161.90 5.90
N LEU A 768 -17.25 160.68 5.44
CA LEU A 768 -16.40 160.05 4.44
C LEU A 768 -16.70 160.72 3.10
N GLU A 769 -15.70 161.31 2.49
CA GLU A 769 -15.76 161.83 1.14
C GLU A 769 -14.97 160.91 0.23
N ILE A 770 -15.54 160.69 -0.95
CA ILE A 770 -14.95 159.88 -2.00
C ILE A 770 -14.84 160.70 -3.28
N MET A 771 -13.74 160.52 -3.99
CA MET A 771 -13.57 161.00 -5.36
C MET A 771 -13.12 159.81 -6.20
N VAL A 772 -13.83 159.52 -7.29
CA VAL A 772 -13.43 158.46 -8.23
C VAL A 772 -12.90 159.13 -9.49
N SER A 773 -11.64 158.83 -9.82
CA SER A 773 -10.97 159.34 -11.01
C SER A 773 -10.41 158.16 -11.79
N SER A 774 -11.03 157.87 -12.94
CA SER A 774 -10.73 156.70 -13.77
C SER A 774 -10.84 155.38 -12.97
N ALA A 775 -9.74 154.61 -12.85
CA ALA A 775 -9.66 153.35 -12.11
C ALA A 775 -9.15 153.53 -10.67
N THR A 776 -9.17 154.75 -10.12
CA THR A 776 -8.72 155.02 -8.74
C THR A 776 -9.81 155.69 -7.92
N ALA A 777 -10.13 155.11 -6.75
CA ALA A 777 -11.01 155.69 -5.75
C ALA A 777 -10.18 156.28 -4.62
N PHE A 778 -10.33 157.58 -4.35
CA PHE A 778 -9.65 158.33 -3.29
C PHE A 778 -10.62 158.57 -2.12
N PHE A 779 -10.12 158.49 -0.89
CA PHE A 779 -10.94 158.57 0.33
C PHE A 779 -10.35 159.58 1.31
N ARG A 780 -11.22 160.39 1.93
CA ARG A 780 -10.84 161.27 3.04
C ARG A 780 -11.99 161.41 4.04
N LEU A 781 -11.66 161.70 5.29
CA LEU A 781 -12.62 162.02 6.33
C LEU A 781 -12.60 163.54 6.58
N ARG A 782 -13.68 164.26 6.29
CA ARG A 782 -13.82 165.68 6.61
C ARG A 782 -14.65 165.87 7.88
N ARG A 783 -14.20 166.75 8.78
CA ARG A 783 -14.94 167.11 9.99
C ARG A 783 -16.18 167.95 9.69
N THR A 784 -17.30 167.62 10.32
CA THR A 784 -18.59 168.29 10.15
C THR A 784 -19.05 169.06 11.40
N ALA A 785 -18.59 168.69 12.60
CA ALA A 785 -18.90 169.38 13.86
C ALA A 785 -17.86 169.06 14.98
N GLY A 786 -18.02 169.67 16.16
CA GLY A 786 -17.15 169.46 17.34
C GLY A 786 -15.71 170.00 17.19
N ALA A 787 -14.92 169.94 18.28
CA ALA A 787 -13.55 170.48 18.33
C ALA A 787 -12.46 169.51 18.85
N SER A 788 -12.82 168.27 19.22
CA SER A 788 -11.93 167.31 19.89
C SER A 788 -11.12 166.47 18.89
N ALA A 789 -9.79 166.41 19.03
CA ALA A 789 -8.93 165.53 18.23
C ALA A 789 -9.17 164.06 18.61
N LEU A 790 -9.52 163.21 17.65
CA LEU A 790 -9.83 161.79 17.86
C LEU A 790 -9.34 160.95 16.69
N ASN A 791 -8.84 159.75 16.98
CA ASN A 791 -8.35 158.83 15.96
C ASN A 791 -9.50 158.03 15.34
N ALA A 792 -9.62 158.07 14.02
CA ALA A 792 -10.53 157.26 13.22
C ALA A 792 -9.84 155.97 12.76
N PHE A 793 -10.34 154.81 13.17
CA PHE A 793 -9.88 153.50 12.72
C PHE A 793 -10.68 153.10 11.48
N VAL A 794 -10.01 152.97 10.35
CA VAL A 794 -10.62 152.72 9.03
C VAL A 794 -10.26 151.33 8.54
N THR A 795 -11.27 150.52 8.23
CA THR A 795 -11.13 149.25 7.50
C THR A 795 -11.73 149.42 6.11
N ILE A 796 -11.05 148.94 5.08
CA ILE A 796 -11.54 148.87 3.70
C ILE A 796 -11.40 147.43 3.21
N ARG A 797 -12.52 146.74 3.01
CA ARG A 797 -12.56 145.47 2.26
C ARG A 797 -12.93 145.76 0.81
N HIS A 798 -12.32 145.04 -0.13
CA HIS A 798 -12.75 145.01 -1.52
C HIS A 798 -12.77 143.58 -2.05
N ASP A 799 -13.77 143.32 -2.89
CA ASP A 799 -13.79 142.14 -3.74
C ASP A 799 -13.25 142.59 -5.10
N GLY A 800 -12.07 142.10 -5.48
CA GLY A 800 -11.29 142.61 -6.60
C GLY A 800 -10.19 141.65 -7.05
N GLY A 801 -9.42 142.05 -8.07
CA GLY A 801 -8.35 141.25 -8.64
C GLY A 801 -7.10 141.23 -7.74
N THR A 802 -6.23 140.24 -7.92
CA THR A 802 -4.96 140.13 -7.16
C THR A 802 -3.94 141.24 -7.45
N ALA A 803 -4.23 142.15 -8.39
CA ALA A 803 -3.38 143.25 -8.80
C ALA A 803 -3.89 144.65 -8.37
N ASP A 804 -5.03 144.73 -7.68
CA ASP A 804 -5.51 145.99 -7.08
C ASP A 804 -4.55 146.44 -5.96
N VAL A 805 -4.25 147.74 -5.87
CA VAL A 805 -3.28 148.32 -4.93
C VAL A 805 -3.94 149.38 -4.06
N PHE A 806 -3.99 149.13 -2.74
CA PHE A 806 -4.30 150.18 -1.78
C PHE A 806 -3.05 150.97 -1.41
N ASN A 807 -3.09 152.29 -1.59
CA ASN A 807 -2.05 153.23 -1.18
C ASN A 807 -2.61 154.10 -0.05
N SER A 808 -2.07 154.01 1.17
CA SER A 808 -2.51 154.88 2.27
C SER A 808 -1.83 156.24 2.23
N THR A 809 -2.58 157.30 2.54
CA THR A 809 -2.07 158.65 2.85
C THR A 809 -2.64 159.13 4.18
N GLU A 810 -2.06 160.21 4.71
CA GLU A 810 -2.51 160.86 5.96
C GLU A 810 -2.65 162.40 5.80
N ALA A 811 -2.67 162.89 4.55
CA ALA A 811 -2.59 164.33 4.26
C ALA A 811 -3.82 165.08 4.77
N THR A 812 -3.60 166.25 5.39
CA THR A 812 -4.68 167.09 5.95
C THR A 812 -4.82 168.42 5.21
N GLY A 813 -6.04 168.95 5.13
CA GLY A 813 -6.29 170.30 4.61
C GLY A 813 -7.72 170.79 4.85
N THR A 814 -8.03 172.01 4.45
CA THR A 814 -9.38 172.60 4.58
C THR A 814 -10.14 172.50 3.26
N ALA A 815 -11.41 172.08 3.29
CA ALA A 815 -12.29 172.12 2.13
C ALA A 815 -13.77 172.34 2.53
N SER A 816 -14.49 173.17 1.77
CA SER A 816 -15.95 173.25 1.89
C SER A 816 -16.60 171.91 1.53
N ALA A 817 -17.68 171.55 2.23
CA ALA A 817 -18.40 170.31 1.98
C ALA A 817 -18.87 170.20 0.51
N PRO A 818 -18.74 169.02 -0.12
CA PRO A 818 -19.36 168.71 -1.40
C PRO A 818 -20.85 169.04 -1.43
N THR A 819 -21.30 169.66 -2.52
CA THR A 819 -22.73 169.93 -2.76
C THR A 819 -23.47 168.72 -3.33
N GLN A 820 -22.78 167.60 -3.61
CA GLN A 820 -23.35 166.36 -4.13
C GLN A 820 -22.99 165.15 -3.27
N GLN A 821 -23.93 164.21 -3.17
CA GLN A 821 -23.76 162.93 -2.48
C GLN A 821 -23.43 161.81 -3.48
N PHE A 822 -22.71 160.79 -3.05
CA PHE A 822 -22.32 159.67 -3.91
C PHE A 822 -23.47 158.65 -4.07
N THR A 823 -24.04 158.56 -5.28
CA THR A 823 -25.10 157.60 -5.62
C THR A 823 -24.59 156.55 -6.62
N GLY A 824 -24.34 155.33 -6.14
CA GLY A 824 -24.08 154.17 -7.00
C GLY A 824 -25.34 153.32 -7.24
N THR A 825 -25.46 152.73 -8.42
CA THR A 825 -26.63 151.94 -8.84
C THR A 825 -26.69 150.57 -8.15
N ALA A 826 -27.88 150.13 -7.72
CA ALA A 826 -28.07 148.92 -6.92
C ALA A 826 -28.09 147.60 -7.75
N ILE A 827 -27.75 146.49 -7.09
CA ILE A 827 -27.51 145.16 -7.67
C ILE A 827 -28.81 144.37 -7.90
N THR A 828 -28.91 143.67 -9.04
CA THR A 828 -29.90 142.63 -9.31
C THR A 828 -29.24 141.34 -9.81
N THR A 829 -29.83 140.18 -9.44
CA THR A 829 -29.38 138.79 -9.69
C THR A 829 -28.09 138.31 -8.99
N VAL A 830 -28.21 137.21 -8.24
CA VAL A 830 -27.09 136.33 -7.84
C VAL A 830 -27.44 134.90 -8.22
N GLY A 831 -26.61 134.30 -9.07
CA GLY A 831 -26.71 132.89 -9.47
C GLY A 831 -25.52 132.08 -8.97
N VAL A 832 -25.82 130.87 -8.46
CA VAL A 832 -24.92 129.71 -8.25
C VAL A 832 -23.54 129.92 -7.59
N GLY A 833 -23.47 129.63 -6.29
CA GLY A 833 -22.27 129.14 -5.60
C GLY A 833 -22.55 127.79 -4.91
N ASN A 834 -21.78 126.75 -5.21
CA ASN A 834 -22.00 125.40 -4.68
C ASN A 834 -21.35 125.20 -3.29
N SER A 835 -22.00 124.37 -2.46
CA SER A 835 -21.55 123.71 -1.21
C SER A 835 -20.98 124.57 -0.06
N SER A 836 -21.50 124.52 1.18
CA SER A 836 -22.70 123.81 1.70
C SER A 836 -23.07 124.28 3.13
N SER A 837 -24.38 124.42 3.39
CA SER A 837 -25.03 124.45 4.73
C SER A 837 -24.99 125.73 5.61
N ASN A 838 -26.17 126.38 5.67
CA ASN A 838 -26.77 127.21 6.73
C ASN A 838 -26.45 128.72 6.93
N VAL A 839 -27.52 129.40 7.35
CA VAL A 839 -27.73 130.83 7.73
C VAL A 839 -27.77 131.83 6.56
N GLY A 840 -28.79 132.68 6.37
CA GLY A 840 -30.14 132.72 6.96
C GLY A 840 -30.57 134.07 7.57
N ILE A 841 -31.19 134.94 6.75
CA ILE A 841 -32.22 135.97 7.09
C ILE A 841 -31.84 137.11 8.06
N GLY A 842 -32.25 138.36 7.72
CA GLY A 842 -32.66 139.35 8.75
C GLY A 842 -32.41 140.82 8.41
N ALA A 843 -33.35 141.70 8.76
CA ALA A 843 -33.30 143.14 8.48
C ALA A 843 -33.08 143.99 9.74
N LEU A 844 -32.41 145.15 9.58
CA LEU A 844 -32.52 146.40 10.37
C LEU A 844 -32.49 146.30 11.93
N THR A 845 -31.59 146.89 12.72
CA THR A 845 -30.25 147.52 12.63
C THR A 845 -29.88 147.95 14.07
N PRO A 846 -28.60 148.23 14.44
CA PRO A 846 -27.34 147.91 13.77
C PRO A 846 -26.28 147.33 14.75
N SER A 847 -25.78 146.11 14.53
CA SER A 847 -24.51 145.68 15.17
C SER A 847 -23.71 144.59 14.43
N ALA A 848 -24.30 143.92 13.44
CA ALA A 848 -23.57 143.32 12.32
C ALA A 848 -24.56 143.07 11.17
N ASN A 849 -25.07 144.14 10.54
CA ASN A 849 -25.92 143.97 9.36
C ASN A 849 -25.06 143.46 8.19
N LEU A 850 -25.10 142.14 8.00
CA LEU A 850 -25.15 141.53 6.68
C LEU A 850 -26.17 142.31 5.85
N HIS A 851 -25.72 143.06 4.85
CA HIS A 851 -26.57 143.69 3.85
C HIS A 851 -25.93 143.49 2.47
N VAL A 852 -26.40 142.43 1.80
CA VAL A 852 -26.18 142.01 0.39
C VAL A 852 -24.74 141.63 0.05
#